data_AF-A0A380BBE2-F1
#
_entry.id   AF-A0A380BBE2-F1
#
_cell.length_a   1.000
_cell.length_b   1.000
_cell.length_c   1.000
_cell.angle_alpha   90.00
_cell.angle_beta   90.00
_cell.angle_gamma   90.00
#
_symmetry.space_group_name_H-M   'P 1'
#
loop_
_entity.id
_entity.type
_entity.pdbx_description
1 polymer ?
#
loop_
_entity_poly.entity_id
_entity_poly.type
_entity_poly.pdbx_seq_one_letter_code
_entity_poly.pdbx_strand_id
1 'polypeptide(L)'
;MKLYKKSLIVSSLFLAAYFGEIAVNIACGPEMDPYDNQTSYFLPNIEAGSYSAFQYIPYRFLYSEEEPQSEAVINIREWIDYLGKSVKPEDVQALMYKADSSSVASFLTATDPKQLPDSLSGNTFAVKLLDSKSAPAKEYFSLTKEAENLTFVPYNYWDPTPVDYSSILEIAGKAEEKIETFPANSFLRLRYSYQAARLYLYAKEYDHSIMLYEKYIAPVKSKSALMGWALSNYAGAKRWNGEKAEAAFLYAKVFYSNPERRILAYKNFHYIDIPDEEVTALSKTKQDQISLAALLGFSASDMTMEYLKTCYTLDHNNEVVGMLLTREVNKLESALITPYSLNWTYYNPFGSPEEQEKSQKHAHELRDFALQLSGKQKSLGLLTAAYTSWLINENEAAQGYLKKINVKKLPEPLLDQFRITNMLTQLTDWKKGREVDEDKMVSTLDWLSEKSKGEQHKENDEYYYGYEGSPYSLIGKNILSNILVPQYLVKGDTALASLAALKADVFSNNNYVQDTLEKNFNYSTDIFWKKYLTSSSIIEIQNYLQNPEQQKGIVKYLLQGISNTDQMAITELLGTTYLRTHDYENAVKTLEKLPNTYTYQSYSDWYSDQSVYANPFITMNNDYPKERGTDVFDKLDFARQMLQLEKKLKTEKDPQKQANIYFMMANGVYQTSTFGNGWMLVSYNWSCYDPYTAPEVDWEYDYLQGRQAKRWYEKARTLSKDNEFKARCTFMLAKCQQKEFQYSNDDRWKYYEFFSQSPFYLYSFNNPYFKELKNNYSKTQYYQIAVNECSYLRDFIY
;
A
#
# COMPACT_ATOMS: atom_id res chain seq x y z
N MET A 1 -52.24 -26.37 -6.13
CA MET A 1 -51.17 -26.15 -7.14
C MET A 1 -50.65 -24.71 -7.23
N LYS A 2 -51.48 -23.65 -7.16
CA LYS A 2 -51.00 -22.26 -7.33
C LYS A 2 -50.13 -21.69 -6.18
N LEU A 3 -50.34 -22.10 -4.92
CA LEU A 3 -49.50 -21.64 -3.79
C LEU A 3 -48.06 -22.17 -3.86
N TYR A 4 -47.91 -23.49 -4.11
CA TYR A 4 -46.59 -24.12 -4.21
C TYR A 4 -45.71 -23.51 -5.31
N LYS A 5 -46.31 -23.07 -6.43
CA LYS A 5 -45.58 -22.44 -7.53
C LYS A 5 -45.02 -21.06 -7.14
N LYS A 6 -45.77 -20.27 -6.36
CA LYS A 6 -45.27 -18.99 -5.82
C LYS A 6 -44.17 -19.21 -4.79
N SER A 7 -44.36 -20.15 -3.87
CA SER A 7 -43.34 -20.50 -2.87
C SER A 7 -42.06 -21.01 -3.50
N LEU A 8 -42.14 -21.86 -4.55
CA LEU A 8 -40.96 -22.32 -5.29
C LEU A 8 -40.25 -21.16 -5.99
N ILE A 9 -40.98 -20.26 -6.67
CA ILE A 9 -40.37 -19.11 -7.34
C ILE A 9 -39.66 -18.19 -6.34
N VAL A 10 -40.29 -17.91 -5.19
CA VAL A 10 -39.68 -17.12 -4.12
C VAL A 10 -38.46 -17.82 -3.53
N SER A 11 -38.53 -19.12 -3.26
CA SER A 11 -37.39 -19.90 -2.76
C SER A 11 -36.24 -19.94 -3.77
N SER A 12 -36.52 -20.12 -5.07
CA SER A 12 -35.51 -20.13 -6.11
C SER A 12 -34.86 -18.75 -6.32
N LEU A 13 -35.64 -17.67 -6.26
CA LEU A 13 -35.11 -16.30 -6.31
C LEU A 13 -34.27 -15.96 -5.07
N PHE A 14 -34.71 -16.40 -3.89
CA PHE A 14 -33.94 -16.24 -2.65
C PHE A 14 -32.62 -17.02 -2.73
N LEU A 15 -32.64 -18.29 -3.16
CA LEU A 15 -31.42 -19.09 -3.30
C LEU A 15 -30.50 -18.50 -4.38
N ALA A 16 -31.03 -18.01 -5.51
CA ALA A 16 -30.24 -17.36 -6.55
C ALA A 16 -29.62 -16.04 -6.07
N ALA A 17 -30.35 -15.23 -5.28
CA ALA A 17 -29.83 -14.02 -4.68
C ALA A 17 -28.80 -14.33 -3.58
N TYR A 18 -29.08 -15.29 -2.70
CA TYR A 18 -28.21 -15.68 -1.60
C TYR A 18 -26.91 -16.32 -2.09
N PHE A 19 -26.98 -17.31 -2.99
CA PHE A 19 -25.77 -17.90 -3.57
C PHE A 19 -25.10 -16.99 -4.60
N GLY A 20 -25.86 -16.12 -5.27
CA GLY A 20 -25.31 -15.07 -6.13
C GLY A 20 -24.50 -14.06 -5.31
N GLU A 21 -24.98 -13.65 -4.15
CA GLU A 21 -24.29 -12.75 -3.22
C GLU A 21 -23.06 -13.43 -2.61
N ILE A 22 -23.16 -14.70 -2.20
CA ILE A 22 -22.00 -15.49 -1.77
C ILE A 22 -20.97 -15.63 -2.90
N ALA A 23 -21.40 -15.91 -4.13
CA ALA A 23 -20.51 -16.01 -5.27
C ALA A 23 -19.88 -14.65 -5.60
N VAL A 24 -20.61 -13.55 -5.46
CA VAL A 24 -20.08 -12.18 -5.61
C VAL A 24 -19.11 -11.85 -4.49
N ASN A 25 -19.35 -12.23 -3.23
CA ASN A 25 -18.42 -12.03 -2.12
C ASN A 25 -17.21 -12.97 -2.17
N ILE A 26 -17.33 -14.15 -2.78
CA ILE A 26 -16.21 -15.04 -3.05
C ILE A 26 -15.41 -14.56 -4.27
N ALA A 27 -16.07 -13.98 -5.27
CA ALA A 27 -15.44 -13.40 -6.47
C ALA A 27 -14.80 -12.03 -6.19
N CYS A 28 -15.41 -11.21 -5.34
CA CYS A 28 -14.81 -10.08 -4.62
C CYS A 28 -14.17 -10.63 -3.35
N GLY A 29 -13.30 -11.64 -3.51
CA GLY A 29 -12.82 -12.51 -2.43
C GLY A 29 -12.29 -11.78 -1.20
N PRO A 30 -11.89 -12.50 -0.15
CA PRO A 30 -11.07 -11.90 0.88
C PRO A 30 -9.70 -11.59 0.27
N GLU A 31 -9.62 -10.55 -0.55
CA GLU A 31 -8.38 -9.84 -0.77
C GLU A 31 -7.98 -9.39 0.62
N MET A 32 -6.98 -10.07 1.18
CA MET A 32 -6.23 -9.59 2.32
C MET A 32 -5.90 -8.15 1.97
N ASP A 33 -6.39 -7.18 2.74
CA ASP A 33 -6.15 -5.75 2.48
C ASP A 33 -4.65 -5.58 2.21
N PRO A 34 -4.25 -5.42 0.94
CA PRO A 34 -2.87 -5.68 0.52
C PRO A 34 -1.99 -4.45 0.78
N TYR A 35 -2.57 -3.42 1.39
CA TYR A 35 -1.92 -2.16 1.65
C TYR A 35 -1.12 -2.26 2.94
N ASP A 36 0.17 -2.57 2.80
CA ASP A 36 1.18 -2.24 3.81
C ASP A 36 1.37 -0.70 3.88
N ASN A 37 0.33 -0.01 4.32
CA ASN A 37 0.30 1.43 4.52
C ASN A 37 0.36 1.78 6.01
N GLN A 38 0.89 0.87 6.84
CA GLN A 38 1.08 1.15 8.26
C GLN A 38 1.90 2.43 8.41
N THR A 39 1.40 3.37 9.21
CA THR A 39 2.25 4.50 9.59
C THR A 39 3.30 4.01 10.59
N SER A 40 4.55 3.99 10.16
CA SER A 40 5.70 3.65 10.99
C SER A 40 6.77 4.72 10.89
N TYR A 41 7.47 4.94 12.00
CA TYR A 41 8.70 5.72 12.13
C TYR A 41 9.81 4.96 12.87
N PHE A 42 9.59 3.66 13.15
CA PHE A 42 10.56 2.79 13.78
C PHE A 42 11.05 1.73 12.80
N LEU A 43 12.35 1.74 12.50
CA LEU A 43 12.95 0.83 11.54
C LEU A 43 12.70 -0.63 11.95
N PRO A 44 12.04 -1.45 11.11
CA PRO A 44 11.71 -2.83 11.46
C PRO A 44 12.96 -3.73 11.51
N ASN A 45 14.06 -3.32 10.85
CA ASN A 45 15.34 -4.03 10.77
C ASN A 45 16.43 -3.47 11.70
N ILE A 46 16.05 -2.78 12.77
CA ILE A 46 17.01 -2.13 13.70
C ILE A 46 17.99 -3.12 14.35
N GLU A 47 17.55 -4.36 14.54
CA GLU A 47 18.37 -5.48 14.96
C GLU A 47 18.46 -6.43 13.75
N ALA A 48 19.51 -6.32 12.95
CA ALA A 48 19.71 -7.22 11.82
C ALA A 48 20.08 -8.62 12.34
N GLY A 49 19.32 -9.64 11.96
CA GLY A 49 19.54 -10.99 12.45
C GLY A 49 18.78 -12.03 11.64
N SER A 50 18.89 -13.28 12.07
CA SER A 50 18.25 -14.40 11.39
C SER A 50 16.71 -14.33 11.39
N TYR A 51 16.07 -13.40 12.11
CA TYR A 51 14.61 -13.33 12.29
C TYR A 51 13.91 -12.26 11.43
N SER A 52 14.57 -11.72 10.40
CA SER A 52 14.02 -10.62 9.57
C SER A 52 12.64 -10.92 8.95
N ALA A 53 12.40 -12.17 8.54
CA ALA A 53 11.09 -12.62 8.02
C ALA A 53 9.93 -12.48 9.02
N PHE A 54 10.25 -12.34 10.31
CA PHE A 54 9.30 -12.21 11.42
C PHE A 54 9.25 -10.78 11.96
N GLN A 55 9.62 -9.78 11.17
CA GLN A 55 9.27 -8.40 11.48
C GLN A 55 7.75 -8.25 11.56
N TYR A 56 7.26 -7.28 12.33
CA TYR A 56 5.83 -7.07 12.46
C TYR A 56 5.32 -6.29 11.26
N ILE A 57 4.26 -6.80 10.65
CA ILE A 57 3.47 -6.15 9.60
C ILE A 57 2.01 -6.47 9.89
N PRO A 58 1.11 -5.48 9.89
CA PRO A 58 -0.30 -5.74 10.10
C PRO A 58 -0.86 -6.50 8.88
N TYR A 59 -1.86 -7.34 9.14
CA TYR A 59 -2.60 -8.06 8.10
C TYR A 59 -1.80 -9.08 7.27
N ARG A 60 -0.56 -9.42 7.61
CA ARG A 60 0.17 -10.55 7.00
C ARG A 60 0.64 -11.55 8.06
N PHE A 61 0.80 -12.80 7.62
CA PHE A 61 1.31 -13.88 8.47
C PHE A 61 2.83 -13.77 8.70
N LEU A 62 3.58 -13.31 7.70
CA LEU A 62 5.02 -13.07 7.71
C LEU A 62 5.36 -11.77 6.99
N TYR A 63 6.47 -11.14 7.40
CA TYR A 63 6.98 -9.96 6.70
C TYR A 63 7.60 -10.32 5.36
N SER A 64 8.27 -11.47 5.28
CA SER A 64 8.79 -12.04 4.05
C SER A 64 8.62 -13.55 4.05
N GLU A 65 8.38 -14.13 2.89
CA GLU A 65 8.23 -15.58 2.69
C GLU A 65 9.56 -16.27 2.36
N GLU A 66 10.64 -15.50 2.23
CA GLU A 66 11.98 -16.00 1.96
C GLU A 66 12.70 -16.40 3.26
N GLU A 67 13.23 -17.63 3.29
CA GLU A 67 14.02 -18.09 4.45
C GLU A 67 15.26 -17.19 4.65
N PRO A 68 15.55 -16.78 5.91
CA PRO A 68 16.67 -15.90 6.25
C PRO A 68 18.05 -16.38 5.80
N GLN A 69 18.22 -17.68 5.58
CA GLN A 69 19.44 -18.28 5.04
C GLN A 69 19.09 -19.34 3.99
N SER A 70 19.95 -19.45 2.97
CA SER A 70 19.79 -20.44 1.92
C SER A 70 20.31 -21.81 2.34
N GLU A 71 19.44 -22.82 2.35
CA GLU A 71 19.82 -24.23 2.52
C GLU A 71 20.88 -24.66 1.50
N ALA A 72 20.76 -24.18 0.26
CA ALA A 72 21.68 -24.52 -0.81
C ALA A 72 23.10 -24.05 -0.51
N VAL A 73 23.26 -22.81 -0.04
CA VAL A 73 24.57 -22.23 0.35
C VAL A 73 25.19 -23.00 1.51
N ILE A 74 24.38 -23.37 2.51
CA ILE A 74 24.85 -24.17 3.66
C ILE A 74 25.30 -25.56 3.19
N ASN A 75 24.50 -26.24 2.35
CA ASN A 75 24.84 -27.56 1.83
C ASN A 75 26.15 -27.53 1.01
N ILE A 76 26.32 -26.52 0.15
CA ILE A 76 27.54 -26.33 -0.65
C ILE A 76 28.77 -26.24 0.25
N ARG A 77 28.69 -25.44 1.33
CA ARG A 77 29.80 -25.29 2.28
C ARG A 77 30.20 -26.63 2.90
N GLU A 78 29.22 -27.43 3.37
CA GLU A 78 29.51 -28.73 3.95
C GLU A 78 30.13 -29.73 2.95
N TRP A 79 29.71 -29.70 1.68
CA TRP A 79 30.30 -30.51 0.62
C TRP A 79 31.75 -30.14 0.32
N ILE A 80 32.07 -28.85 0.34
CA ILE A 80 33.45 -28.37 0.18
C ILE A 80 34.31 -28.77 1.38
N ASP A 81 33.79 -28.62 2.60
CA ASP A 81 34.49 -29.03 3.82
C ASP A 81 34.82 -30.54 3.80
N TYR A 82 33.91 -31.35 3.24
CA TYR A 82 34.10 -32.79 3.08
C TYR A 82 35.07 -33.17 1.95
N LEU A 83 34.95 -32.58 0.75
CA LEU A 83 35.75 -32.95 -0.43
C LEU A 83 37.09 -32.21 -0.53
N GLY A 84 37.27 -31.14 0.24
CA GLY A 84 38.46 -30.32 0.32
C GLY A 84 38.39 -29.02 -0.49
N LYS A 85 39.26 -28.07 -0.12
CA LYS A 85 39.30 -26.69 -0.63
C LYS A 85 39.58 -26.53 -2.14
N SER A 86 39.93 -27.62 -2.84
CA SER A 86 40.09 -27.61 -4.29
C SER A 86 38.76 -27.52 -5.03
N VAL A 87 37.65 -27.83 -4.36
CA VAL A 87 36.29 -27.71 -4.90
C VAL A 87 35.79 -26.28 -4.72
N LYS A 88 35.32 -25.66 -5.80
CA LYS A 88 34.81 -24.29 -5.79
C LYS A 88 33.30 -24.26 -5.47
N PRO A 89 32.81 -23.31 -4.65
CA PRO A 89 31.39 -23.17 -4.35
C PRO A 89 30.49 -23.02 -5.57
N GLU A 90 30.93 -22.25 -6.56
CA GLU A 90 30.18 -21.98 -7.79
C GLU A 90 30.01 -23.25 -8.63
N ASP A 91 31.00 -24.14 -8.61
CA ASP A 91 30.98 -25.42 -9.33
C ASP A 91 30.03 -26.43 -8.67
N VAL A 92 29.98 -26.46 -7.32
CA VAL A 92 28.97 -27.25 -6.61
C VAL A 92 27.58 -26.71 -6.92
N GLN A 93 27.39 -25.38 -6.88
CA GLN A 93 26.11 -24.76 -7.21
C GLN A 93 25.67 -25.08 -8.64
N ALA A 94 26.59 -24.98 -9.60
CA ALA A 94 26.35 -25.24 -11.01
C ALA A 94 25.84 -26.67 -11.24
N LEU A 95 26.54 -27.69 -10.72
CA LEU A 95 26.14 -29.08 -10.95
C LEU A 95 24.96 -29.52 -10.07
N MET A 96 24.90 -29.07 -8.81
CA MET A 96 23.91 -29.55 -7.86
C MET A 96 22.54 -28.89 -8.02
N TYR A 97 22.48 -27.59 -8.35
CA TYR A 97 21.22 -26.83 -8.33
C TYR A 97 20.85 -26.15 -9.65
N LYS A 98 21.78 -26.03 -10.61
CA LYS A 98 21.54 -25.29 -11.87
C LYS A 98 21.69 -26.13 -13.14
N ALA A 99 22.29 -27.31 -13.06
CA ALA A 99 22.51 -28.15 -14.21
C ALA A 99 21.19 -28.69 -14.76
N ASP A 100 21.06 -28.69 -16.08
CA ASP A 100 19.93 -29.30 -16.77
C ASP A 100 19.98 -30.84 -16.66
N SER A 101 18.83 -31.48 -16.90
CA SER A 101 18.68 -32.93 -16.76
C SER A 101 19.65 -33.73 -17.66
N SER A 102 20.04 -33.20 -18.82
CA SER A 102 20.96 -33.88 -19.75
C SER A 102 22.41 -33.83 -19.26
N SER A 103 22.83 -32.69 -18.70
CA SER A 103 24.14 -32.50 -18.06
C SER A 103 24.26 -33.41 -16.83
N VAL A 104 23.20 -33.50 -16.01
CA VAL A 104 23.16 -34.41 -14.85
C VAL A 104 23.24 -35.87 -15.29
N ALA A 105 22.42 -36.31 -16.27
CA ALA A 105 22.45 -37.68 -16.76
C ALA A 105 23.83 -38.08 -17.32
N SER A 106 24.46 -37.17 -18.06
CA SER A 106 25.82 -37.36 -18.58
C SER A 106 26.84 -37.52 -17.44
N PHE A 107 26.77 -36.69 -16.40
CA PHE A 107 27.62 -36.82 -15.22
C PHE A 107 27.45 -38.15 -14.48
N LEU A 108 26.20 -38.61 -14.29
CA LEU A 108 25.91 -39.83 -13.54
C LEU A 108 26.51 -41.08 -14.20
N THR A 109 26.61 -41.10 -15.52
CA THR A 109 27.19 -42.22 -16.29
C THR A 109 28.71 -42.13 -16.49
N ALA A 110 29.30 -40.94 -16.35
CA ALA A 110 30.73 -40.75 -16.52
C ALA A 110 31.54 -41.52 -15.46
N THR A 111 32.63 -42.16 -15.85
CA THR A 111 33.57 -42.86 -14.94
C THR A 111 34.95 -42.21 -14.87
N ASP A 112 35.26 -41.34 -15.84
CA ASP A 112 36.50 -40.58 -15.95
C ASP A 112 36.17 -39.13 -16.34
N PRO A 113 36.90 -38.11 -15.82
CA PRO A 113 36.68 -36.71 -16.16
C PRO A 113 36.65 -36.39 -17.66
N LYS A 114 37.34 -37.17 -18.50
CA LYS A 114 37.34 -37.01 -19.97
C LYS A 114 36.00 -37.33 -20.63
N GLN A 115 35.09 -38.01 -19.91
CA GLN A 115 33.75 -38.34 -20.37
C GLN A 115 32.73 -37.26 -20.00
N LEU A 116 33.13 -36.23 -19.25
CA LEU A 116 32.26 -35.12 -18.91
C LEU A 116 31.97 -34.26 -20.17
N PRO A 117 30.73 -33.75 -20.32
CA PRO A 117 30.43 -32.78 -21.36
C PRO A 117 31.23 -31.49 -21.17
N ASP A 118 31.37 -30.68 -22.23
CA ASP A 118 32.11 -29.42 -22.18
C ASP A 118 31.62 -28.47 -21.08
N SER A 119 30.32 -28.51 -20.75
CA SER A 119 29.71 -27.75 -19.66
C SER A 119 30.22 -28.13 -18.26
N LEU A 120 30.78 -29.34 -18.09
CA LEU A 120 31.24 -29.88 -16.81
C LEU A 120 32.72 -30.24 -16.78
N SER A 121 33.41 -30.22 -17.92
CA SER A 121 34.83 -30.63 -18.03
C SER A 121 35.77 -29.79 -17.16
N GLY A 122 35.44 -28.51 -16.93
CA GLY A 122 36.15 -27.59 -16.03
C GLY A 122 35.59 -27.51 -14.60
N ASN A 123 34.51 -28.23 -14.29
CA ASN A 123 33.82 -28.15 -13.01
C ASN A 123 34.59 -28.94 -11.93
N THR A 124 35.15 -28.24 -10.96
CA THR A 124 36.00 -28.84 -9.92
C THR A 124 35.27 -29.85 -9.02
N PHE A 125 33.95 -29.67 -8.82
CA PHE A 125 33.14 -30.61 -8.05
C PHE A 125 32.89 -31.91 -8.83
N ALA A 126 32.51 -31.80 -10.11
CA ALA A 126 32.30 -32.94 -11.00
C ALA A 126 33.56 -33.80 -11.13
N VAL A 127 34.71 -33.16 -11.41
CA VAL A 127 36.01 -33.83 -11.50
C VAL A 127 36.36 -34.50 -10.18
N LYS A 128 36.17 -33.81 -9.04
CA LYS A 128 36.52 -34.35 -7.72
C LYS A 128 35.70 -35.57 -7.34
N LEU A 129 34.42 -35.64 -7.74
CA LEU A 129 33.56 -36.79 -7.50
C LEU A 129 33.97 -38.02 -8.34
N LEU A 130 34.65 -37.82 -9.48
CA LEU A 130 35.17 -38.91 -10.31
C LEU A 130 36.53 -39.45 -9.84
N ASP A 131 37.16 -38.82 -8.84
CA ASP A 131 38.35 -39.38 -8.18
C ASP A 131 38.00 -40.71 -7.50
N SER A 132 38.87 -41.71 -7.61
CA SER A 132 38.68 -43.03 -6.96
C SER A 132 38.47 -42.94 -5.44
N LYS A 133 39.09 -41.94 -4.78
CA LYS A 133 38.93 -41.67 -3.35
C LYS A 133 37.56 -41.09 -2.98
N SER A 134 36.86 -40.48 -3.95
CA SER A 134 35.54 -39.87 -3.78
C SER A 134 34.41 -40.77 -4.29
N ALA A 135 34.71 -42.01 -4.71
CA ALA A 135 33.70 -42.93 -5.25
C ALA A 135 32.47 -43.10 -4.33
N PRO A 136 32.60 -43.24 -2.99
CA PRO A 136 31.43 -43.28 -2.10
C PRO A 136 30.62 -41.97 -2.07
N ALA A 137 31.28 -40.83 -2.27
CA ALA A 137 30.63 -39.52 -2.32
C ALA A 137 29.83 -39.33 -3.61
N LYS A 138 30.38 -39.80 -4.73
CA LYS A 138 29.67 -39.84 -6.01
C LYS A 138 28.46 -40.76 -5.95
N GLU A 139 28.61 -41.94 -5.36
CA GLU A 139 27.50 -42.87 -5.18
C GLU A 139 26.34 -42.23 -4.39
N TYR A 140 26.65 -41.53 -3.28
CA TYR A 140 25.64 -40.78 -2.53
C TYR A 140 25.00 -39.67 -3.38
N PHE A 141 25.80 -38.88 -4.10
CA PHE A 141 25.27 -37.82 -4.97
C PHE A 141 24.35 -38.37 -6.06
N SER A 142 24.71 -39.50 -6.68
CA SER A 142 23.86 -40.19 -7.66
C SER A 142 22.52 -40.59 -7.06
N LEU A 143 22.51 -41.18 -5.85
CA LEU A 143 21.28 -41.54 -5.15
C LEU A 143 20.41 -40.30 -4.88
N THR A 144 21.01 -39.16 -4.51
CA THR A 144 20.23 -37.93 -4.28
C THR A 144 19.58 -37.39 -5.55
N LYS A 145 20.22 -37.55 -6.73
CA LYS A 145 19.65 -37.13 -8.01
C LYS A 145 18.53 -38.06 -8.49
N GLU A 146 18.64 -39.36 -8.19
CA GLU A 146 17.55 -40.31 -8.40
C GLU A 146 16.33 -39.94 -7.53
N ALA A 147 16.58 -39.66 -6.23
CA ALA A 147 15.54 -39.24 -5.29
C ALA A 147 14.87 -37.90 -5.65
N GLU A 148 15.62 -36.91 -6.14
CA GLU A 148 15.10 -35.60 -6.55
C GLU A 148 14.03 -35.72 -7.64
N ASN A 149 14.30 -36.55 -8.67
CA ASN A 149 13.35 -36.78 -9.76
C ASN A 149 12.02 -37.40 -9.30
N LEU A 150 12.03 -38.20 -8.24
CA LEU A 150 10.81 -38.82 -7.71
C LEU A 150 10.06 -37.92 -6.72
N THR A 151 10.77 -37.04 -6.04
CA THR A 151 10.22 -36.25 -4.93
C THR A 151 9.87 -34.81 -5.31
N PHE A 152 10.32 -34.34 -6.46
CA PHE A 152 9.92 -33.06 -7.05
C PHE A 152 8.75 -33.26 -8.02
N VAL A 153 7.52 -33.19 -7.50
CA VAL A 153 6.30 -33.27 -8.31
C VAL A 153 5.80 -31.84 -8.55
N PRO A 154 5.78 -31.34 -9.82
CA PRO A 154 5.25 -30.01 -10.13
C PRO A 154 3.83 -29.87 -9.60
N TYR A 155 3.60 -28.84 -8.79
CA TYR A 155 2.32 -28.63 -8.16
C TYR A 155 1.34 -27.95 -9.12
N ASN A 156 0.30 -28.67 -9.54
CA ASN A 156 -0.82 -28.13 -10.30
C ASN A 156 -2.12 -28.41 -9.54
N TYR A 157 -2.74 -27.36 -8.99
CA TYR A 157 -4.01 -27.45 -8.26
C TYR A 157 -5.14 -28.07 -9.08
N TRP A 158 -5.11 -27.91 -10.41
CA TRP A 158 -6.16 -28.37 -11.31
C TRP A 158 -5.92 -29.78 -11.85
N ASP A 159 -4.67 -30.27 -11.80
CA ASP A 159 -4.28 -31.59 -12.29
C ASP A 159 -3.06 -32.14 -11.53
N PRO A 160 -3.25 -32.61 -10.27
CA PRO A 160 -2.15 -33.08 -9.45
C PRO A 160 -1.59 -34.40 -10.01
N THR A 161 -0.29 -34.42 -10.32
CA THR A 161 0.37 -35.65 -10.76
C THR A 161 0.43 -36.66 -9.61
N PRO A 162 0.05 -37.94 -9.83
CA PRO A 162 0.16 -38.98 -8.80
C PRO A 162 1.60 -39.17 -8.32
N VAL A 163 1.78 -39.32 -7.01
CA VAL A 163 3.09 -39.60 -6.40
C VAL A 163 3.39 -41.11 -6.48
N ASP A 164 4.54 -41.48 -7.02
CA ASP A 164 5.01 -42.87 -7.07
C ASP A 164 5.67 -43.30 -5.76
N TYR A 165 4.83 -43.72 -4.81
CA TYR A 165 5.28 -44.17 -3.49
C TYR A 165 6.16 -45.42 -3.55
N SER A 166 5.96 -46.32 -4.52
CA SER A 166 6.72 -47.57 -4.60
C SER A 166 8.17 -47.31 -4.99
N SER A 167 8.39 -46.44 -5.98
CA SER A 167 9.74 -46.03 -6.38
C SER A 167 10.44 -45.23 -5.27
N ILE A 168 9.71 -44.38 -4.53
CA ILE A 168 10.28 -43.67 -3.37
C ILE A 168 10.75 -44.66 -2.29
N LEU A 169 9.95 -45.70 -1.99
CA LEU A 169 10.31 -46.74 -1.03
C LEU A 169 11.55 -47.55 -1.46
N GLU A 170 11.66 -47.88 -2.76
CA GLU A 170 12.83 -48.59 -3.27
C GLU A 170 14.12 -47.79 -3.03
N ILE A 171 14.12 -46.49 -3.33
CA ILE A 171 15.28 -45.64 -3.08
C ILE A 171 15.52 -45.44 -1.58
N ALA A 172 14.46 -45.34 -0.77
CA ALA A 172 14.59 -45.27 0.68
C ALA A 172 15.35 -46.49 1.24
N GLY A 173 15.00 -47.70 0.78
CA GLY A 173 15.70 -48.93 1.13
C GLY A 173 17.17 -48.93 0.68
N LYS A 174 17.46 -48.51 -0.56
CA LYS A 174 18.85 -48.35 -1.05
C LYS A 174 19.67 -47.39 -0.18
N ALA A 175 19.06 -46.29 0.27
CA ALA A 175 19.72 -45.34 1.16
C ALA A 175 19.96 -45.93 2.56
N GLU A 176 18.99 -46.69 3.09
CA GLU A 176 19.09 -47.35 4.39
C GLU A 176 20.20 -48.40 4.43
N GLU A 177 20.31 -49.25 3.40
CA GLU A 177 21.35 -50.28 3.28
C GLU A 177 22.76 -49.70 3.38
N LYS A 178 22.95 -48.45 2.93
CA LYS A 178 24.24 -47.76 2.96
C LYS A 178 24.61 -47.24 4.34
N ILE A 179 23.67 -47.04 5.28
CA ILE A 179 23.92 -46.37 6.56
C ILE A 179 25.04 -47.06 7.35
N GLU A 180 24.93 -48.37 7.56
CA GLU A 180 25.85 -49.12 8.41
C GLU A 180 27.18 -49.46 7.71
N THR A 181 27.29 -49.22 6.39
CA THR A 181 28.55 -49.38 5.64
C THR A 181 29.58 -48.30 5.95
N PHE A 182 29.15 -47.18 6.57
CA PHE A 182 30.02 -46.06 6.93
C PHE A 182 30.23 -45.96 8.45
N PRO A 183 31.39 -45.44 8.89
CA PRO A 183 31.65 -45.22 10.31
C PRO A 183 30.62 -44.32 10.97
N ALA A 184 30.35 -44.58 12.25
CA ALA A 184 29.53 -43.70 13.09
C ALA A 184 30.07 -42.27 13.06
N ASN A 185 29.18 -41.27 13.01
CA ASN A 185 29.50 -39.84 12.92
C ASN A 185 30.25 -39.40 11.65
N SER A 186 30.34 -40.24 10.62
CA SER A 186 30.89 -39.82 9.32
C SER A 186 29.90 -38.98 8.50
N PHE A 187 30.43 -38.11 7.64
CA PHE A 187 29.64 -37.24 6.75
C PHE A 187 28.63 -38.03 5.91
N LEU A 188 29.07 -39.11 5.27
CA LEU A 188 28.20 -39.93 4.43
C LEU A 188 27.17 -40.73 5.23
N ARG A 189 27.52 -41.27 6.41
CA ARG A 189 26.53 -41.97 7.25
C ARG A 189 25.38 -41.05 7.66
N LEU A 190 25.68 -39.84 8.12
CA LEU A 190 24.65 -38.87 8.50
C LEU A 190 23.73 -38.51 7.32
N ARG A 191 24.32 -38.34 6.13
CA ARG A 191 23.60 -37.99 4.91
C ARG A 191 22.72 -39.12 4.36
N TYR A 192 23.22 -40.36 4.34
CA TYR A 192 22.38 -41.52 4.00
C TYR A 192 21.25 -41.70 5.01
N SER A 193 21.52 -41.55 6.31
CA SER A 193 20.50 -41.63 7.36
C SER A 193 19.40 -40.58 7.16
N TYR A 194 19.79 -39.34 6.85
CA TYR A 194 18.86 -38.25 6.54
C TYR A 194 18.01 -38.54 5.30
N GLN A 195 18.64 -39.00 4.20
CA GLN A 195 17.90 -39.30 2.97
C GLN A 195 16.93 -40.46 3.15
N ALA A 196 17.36 -41.55 3.80
CA ALA A 196 16.48 -42.68 4.10
C ALA A 196 15.27 -42.21 4.92
N ALA A 197 15.48 -41.53 6.06
CA ALA A 197 14.40 -41.03 6.91
C ALA A 197 13.45 -40.08 6.16
N ARG A 198 13.98 -39.17 5.33
CA ARG A 198 13.18 -38.24 4.50
C ARG A 198 12.34 -38.98 3.46
N LEU A 199 12.92 -39.97 2.77
CA LEU A 199 12.22 -40.71 1.73
C LEU A 199 11.12 -41.60 2.31
N TYR A 200 11.35 -42.24 3.46
CA TYR A 200 10.29 -42.97 4.18
C TYR A 200 9.15 -42.04 4.62
N LEU A 201 9.45 -40.82 5.08
CA LEU A 201 8.43 -39.80 5.36
C LEU A 201 7.60 -39.47 4.11
N TYR A 202 8.25 -39.26 2.97
CA TYR A 202 7.56 -38.94 1.70
C TYR A 202 6.74 -40.12 1.17
N ALA A 203 7.20 -41.34 1.43
CA ALA A 203 6.49 -42.58 1.17
C ALA A 203 5.32 -42.85 2.14
N LYS A 204 5.12 -41.99 3.15
CA LYS A 204 4.13 -42.14 4.23
C LYS A 204 4.39 -43.28 5.21
N GLU A 205 5.61 -43.79 5.27
CA GLU A 205 6.08 -44.76 6.27
C GLU A 205 6.61 -44.02 7.51
N TYR A 206 5.69 -43.39 8.26
CA TYR A 206 6.05 -42.47 9.34
C TYR A 206 6.79 -43.16 10.50
N ASP A 207 6.33 -44.32 10.93
CA ASP A 207 6.97 -45.10 12.01
C ASP A 207 8.41 -45.48 11.66
N HIS A 208 8.66 -45.87 10.41
CA HIS A 208 10.00 -46.25 9.97
C HIS A 208 10.93 -45.03 9.85
N SER A 209 10.41 -43.90 9.36
CA SER A 209 11.13 -42.62 9.38
C SER A 209 11.55 -42.20 10.80
N ILE A 210 10.62 -42.30 11.77
CA ILE A 210 10.85 -42.05 13.20
C ILE A 210 11.95 -42.96 13.74
N MET A 211 11.85 -44.27 13.51
CA MET A 211 12.83 -45.25 13.95
C MET A 211 14.25 -44.94 13.43
N LEU A 212 14.38 -44.62 12.13
CA LEU A 212 15.67 -44.29 11.54
C LEU A 212 16.29 -43.03 12.14
N TYR A 213 15.47 -42.00 12.38
CA TYR A 213 15.94 -40.79 13.04
C TYR A 213 16.48 -41.08 14.44
N GLU A 214 15.70 -41.78 15.26
CA GLU A 214 16.06 -42.09 16.65
C GLU A 214 17.29 -42.99 16.75
N LYS A 215 17.41 -43.97 15.84
CA LYS A 215 18.52 -44.93 15.83
C LYS A 215 19.82 -44.32 15.30
N TYR A 216 19.76 -43.57 14.21
CA TYR A 216 20.97 -43.20 13.44
C TYR A 216 21.31 -41.72 13.43
N ILE A 217 20.36 -40.82 13.70
CA ILE A 217 20.57 -39.37 13.63
C ILE A 217 20.61 -38.75 15.02
N ALA A 218 19.60 -38.97 15.86
CA ALA A 218 19.50 -38.38 17.19
C ALA A 218 20.76 -38.58 18.08
N PRO A 219 21.46 -39.74 18.05
CA PRO A 219 22.67 -39.95 18.86
C PRO A 219 23.93 -39.25 18.33
N VAL A 220 23.90 -38.71 17.10
CA VAL A 220 25.07 -38.13 16.43
C VAL A 220 25.40 -36.77 17.01
N LYS A 221 26.65 -36.60 17.47
CA LYS A 221 27.18 -35.31 17.93
C LYS A 221 27.83 -34.58 16.77
N SER A 222 27.03 -33.86 15.99
CA SER A 222 27.49 -33.09 14.82
C SER A 222 27.01 -31.64 14.90
N LYS A 223 27.80 -30.73 14.31
CA LYS A 223 27.41 -29.33 14.07
C LYS A 223 26.83 -29.10 12.67
N SER A 224 26.65 -30.18 11.90
CA SER A 224 26.07 -30.11 10.56
C SER A 224 24.64 -29.58 10.61
N ALA A 225 24.28 -28.73 9.65
CA ALA A 225 22.91 -28.21 9.52
C ALA A 225 21.89 -29.33 9.26
N LEU A 226 22.35 -30.46 8.70
CA LEU A 226 21.55 -31.66 8.48
C LEU A 226 20.90 -32.21 9.76
N MET A 227 21.48 -31.94 10.94
CA MET A 227 20.89 -32.33 12.22
C MET A 227 19.54 -31.63 12.43
N GLY A 228 19.43 -30.34 12.10
CA GLY A 228 18.19 -29.58 12.18
C GLY A 228 17.23 -29.92 11.03
N TRP A 229 17.74 -30.19 9.83
CA TRP A 229 16.89 -30.62 8.72
C TRP A 229 16.24 -31.97 9.01
N ALA A 230 17.02 -32.91 9.55
CA ALA A 230 16.51 -34.18 10.02
C ALA A 230 15.48 -34.02 11.14
N LEU A 231 15.72 -33.12 12.10
CA LEU A 231 14.78 -32.79 13.18
C LEU A 231 13.44 -32.27 12.62
N SER A 232 13.47 -31.45 11.56
CA SER A 232 12.25 -30.95 10.91
C SER A 232 11.46 -32.04 10.19
N ASN A 233 12.14 -33.02 9.58
CA ASN A 233 11.49 -34.19 8.98
C ASN A 233 10.93 -35.13 10.06
N TYR A 234 11.66 -35.33 11.15
CA TYR A 234 11.21 -36.11 12.30
C TYR A 234 9.95 -35.49 12.93
N ALA A 235 9.91 -34.17 13.12
CA ALA A 235 8.72 -33.45 13.54
C ALA A 235 7.55 -33.67 12.57
N GLY A 236 7.81 -33.65 11.26
CA GLY A 236 6.82 -33.97 10.23
C GLY A 236 6.29 -35.40 10.33
N ALA A 237 7.16 -36.38 10.54
CA ALA A 237 6.77 -37.78 10.73
C ALA A 237 5.92 -37.95 12.00
N LYS A 238 6.32 -37.34 13.11
CA LYS A 238 5.56 -37.32 14.38
C LYS A 238 4.17 -36.69 14.20
N ARG A 239 4.07 -35.59 13.47
CA ARG A 239 2.79 -34.93 13.15
C ARG A 239 1.85 -35.90 12.44
N TRP A 240 2.32 -36.53 11.37
CA TRP A 240 1.50 -37.44 10.56
C TRP A 240 1.22 -38.77 11.25
N ASN A 241 2.05 -39.17 12.22
CA ASN A 241 1.82 -40.31 13.10
C ASN A 241 0.87 -40.02 14.27
N GLY A 242 0.31 -38.81 14.36
CA GLY A 242 -0.65 -38.41 15.39
C GLY A 242 -0.04 -37.79 16.65
N GLU A 243 1.29 -37.74 16.77
CA GLU A 243 2.03 -37.14 17.90
C GLU A 243 2.19 -35.62 17.72
N LYS A 244 1.06 -34.92 17.62
CA LYS A 244 1.00 -33.49 17.26
C LYS A 244 1.71 -32.56 18.23
N ALA A 245 1.52 -32.73 19.54
CA ALA A 245 2.16 -31.87 20.55
C ALA A 245 3.69 -32.01 20.51
N GLU A 246 4.20 -33.24 20.35
CA GLU A 246 5.63 -33.47 20.19
C GLU A 246 6.15 -32.86 18.88
N ALA A 247 5.41 -33.00 17.78
CA ALA A 247 5.77 -32.38 16.51
C ALA A 247 5.88 -30.85 16.62
N ALA A 248 4.89 -30.19 17.22
CA ALA A 248 4.91 -28.74 17.44
C ALA A 248 6.10 -28.32 18.33
N PHE A 249 6.37 -29.06 19.41
CA PHE A 249 7.54 -28.85 20.26
C PHE A 249 8.86 -28.94 19.47
N LEU A 250 9.00 -29.95 18.62
CA LEU A 250 10.20 -30.14 17.79
C LEU A 250 10.34 -29.01 16.75
N TYR A 251 9.24 -28.56 16.14
CA TYR A 251 9.27 -27.39 15.24
C TYR A 251 9.66 -26.10 15.96
N ALA A 252 9.23 -25.88 17.21
CA ALA A 252 9.71 -24.74 18.00
C ALA A 252 11.24 -24.76 18.19
N LYS A 253 11.83 -25.94 18.35
CA LYS A 253 13.30 -26.10 18.42
C LYS A 253 13.97 -25.80 17.09
N VAL A 254 13.44 -26.34 15.98
CA VAL A 254 13.95 -26.05 14.62
C VAL A 254 13.86 -24.56 14.32
N PHE A 255 12.73 -23.92 14.62
CA PHE A 255 12.54 -22.49 14.47
C PHE A 255 13.66 -21.70 15.14
N TYR A 256 13.99 -22.04 16.38
CA TYR A 256 15.02 -21.34 17.12
C TYR A 256 16.43 -21.60 16.56
N SER A 257 16.79 -22.86 16.27
CA SER A 257 18.17 -23.26 15.95
C SER A 257 18.57 -23.21 14.46
N ASN A 258 17.62 -23.16 13.53
CA ASN A 258 17.86 -23.34 12.09
C ASN A 258 17.28 -22.18 11.26
N PRO A 259 18.05 -21.09 11.07
CA PRO A 259 17.65 -19.94 10.26
C PRO A 259 17.17 -20.28 8.84
N GLU A 260 17.69 -21.34 8.24
CA GLU A 260 17.35 -21.81 6.88
C GLU A 260 16.07 -22.64 6.79
N ARG A 261 15.43 -22.96 7.92
CA ARG A 261 14.15 -23.69 8.02
C ARG A 261 13.16 -23.02 8.96
N ARG A 262 13.37 -21.74 9.24
CA ARG A 262 12.65 -21.07 10.31
C ARG A 262 11.21 -20.79 9.90
N ILE A 263 11.00 -20.30 8.67
CA ILE A 263 9.66 -20.09 8.11
C ILE A 263 8.94 -21.42 7.98
N LEU A 264 9.63 -22.47 7.51
CA LEU A 264 9.07 -23.82 7.43
C LEU A 264 8.58 -24.31 8.80
N ALA A 265 9.41 -24.17 9.84
CA ALA A 265 9.08 -24.60 11.18
C ALA A 265 7.93 -23.79 11.78
N TYR A 266 7.95 -22.47 11.60
CA TYR A 266 6.89 -21.57 12.04
C TYR A 266 5.54 -21.93 11.41
N LYS A 267 5.49 -22.07 10.08
CA LYS A 267 4.27 -22.49 9.36
C LYS A 267 3.76 -23.85 9.85
N ASN A 268 4.65 -24.82 10.01
CA ASN A 268 4.24 -26.15 10.47
C ASN A 268 3.72 -26.14 11.90
N PHE A 269 4.31 -25.36 12.81
CA PHE A 269 3.78 -25.17 14.16
C PHE A 269 2.32 -24.70 14.11
N HIS A 270 2.07 -23.64 13.33
CA HIS A 270 0.72 -23.08 13.15
C HIS A 270 -0.27 -24.04 12.51
N TYR A 271 0.15 -24.77 11.47
CA TYR A 271 -0.73 -25.73 10.79
C TYR A 271 -1.01 -27.01 11.58
N ILE A 272 -0.27 -27.29 12.65
CA ILE A 272 -0.56 -28.43 13.53
C ILE A 272 -1.81 -28.15 14.37
N ASP A 273 -2.06 -26.88 14.70
CA ASP A 273 -3.22 -26.39 15.47
C ASP A 273 -3.41 -27.17 16.77
N ILE A 274 -2.48 -26.98 17.72
CA ILE A 274 -2.46 -27.63 19.03
C ILE A 274 -2.41 -26.56 20.14
N PRO A 275 -3.09 -26.77 21.29
CA PRO A 275 -3.02 -25.81 22.40
C PRO A 275 -1.60 -25.60 22.94
N ASP A 276 -1.24 -24.35 23.23
CA ASP A 276 0.09 -23.96 23.71
C ASP A 276 0.48 -24.66 25.02
N GLU A 277 -0.50 -24.98 25.89
CA GLU A 277 -0.26 -25.67 27.15
C GLU A 277 0.29 -27.10 26.95
N GLU A 278 -0.18 -27.80 25.91
CA GLU A 278 0.27 -29.15 25.59
C GLU A 278 1.73 -29.15 25.14
N VAL A 279 2.13 -28.15 24.36
CA VAL A 279 3.53 -27.98 23.93
C VAL A 279 4.41 -27.49 25.09
N THR A 280 3.87 -26.60 25.92
CA THR A 280 4.57 -26.08 27.10
C THR A 280 4.93 -27.18 28.10
N ALA A 281 4.07 -28.18 28.27
CA ALA A 281 4.34 -29.34 29.14
C ALA A 281 5.56 -30.17 28.71
N LEU A 282 5.97 -30.09 27.43
CA LEU A 282 7.14 -30.80 26.90
C LEU A 282 8.46 -30.03 27.10
N SER A 283 8.39 -28.73 27.43
CA SER A 283 9.57 -27.86 27.61
C SER A 283 10.26 -28.10 28.95
N LYS A 284 11.37 -28.85 28.95
CA LYS A 284 12.09 -29.27 30.18
C LYS A 284 13.31 -28.43 30.49
N THR A 285 14.02 -27.95 29.47
CA THR A 285 15.26 -27.20 29.63
C THR A 285 15.04 -25.70 29.42
N LYS A 286 15.98 -24.88 29.90
CA LYS A 286 15.98 -23.43 29.60
C LYS A 286 15.94 -23.17 28.09
N GLN A 287 16.64 -23.99 27.32
CA GLN A 287 16.68 -23.85 25.86
C GLN A 287 15.34 -24.17 25.22
N ASP A 288 14.65 -25.21 25.69
CA ASP A 288 13.31 -25.56 25.21
C ASP A 288 12.31 -24.42 25.50
N GLN A 289 12.35 -23.87 26.71
CA GLN A 289 11.52 -22.73 27.12
C GLN A 289 11.77 -21.48 26.26
N ILE A 290 13.03 -21.17 25.97
CA ILE A 290 13.39 -20.06 25.07
C ILE A 290 12.87 -20.33 23.65
N SER A 291 13.06 -21.54 23.12
CA SER A 291 12.66 -21.89 21.76
C SER A 291 11.14 -21.77 21.56
N LEU A 292 10.36 -22.25 22.52
CA LEU A 292 8.90 -22.11 22.51
C LEU A 292 8.47 -20.65 22.69
N ALA A 293 9.02 -19.94 23.67
CA ALA A 293 8.69 -18.53 23.90
C ALA A 293 9.05 -17.65 22.70
N ALA A 294 10.16 -17.92 22.01
CA ALA A 294 10.51 -17.22 20.78
C ALA A 294 9.43 -17.42 19.71
N LEU A 295 9.08 -18.67 19.39
CA LEU A 295 8.08 -18.98 18.37
C LEU A 295 6.72 -18.35 18.70
N LEU A 296 6.24 -18.50 19.93
CA LEU A 296 4.97 -17.92 20.37
C LEU A 296 5.00 -16.39 20.38
N GLY A 297 6.13 -15.77 20.76
CA GLY A 297 6.31 -14.32 20.68
C GLY A 297 6.23 -13.77 19.27
N PHE A 298 6.77 -14.48 18.28
CA PHE A 298 6.63 -14.11 16.87
C PHE A 298 5.22 -14.39 16.32
N SER A 299 4.49 -15.31 16.94
CA SER A 299 3.11 -15.67 16.59
C SER A 299 2.05 -14.74 17.19
N ALA A 300 2.37 -14.09 18.31
CA ALA A 300 1.45 -13.20 18.99
C ALA A 300 1.13 -11.97 18.12
N SER A 301 -0.12 -11.86 17.68
CA SER A 301 -0.66 -10.67 17.01
C SER A 301 -0.91 -9.54 18.01
N ASP A 302 -1.41 -9.87 19.20
CA ASP A 302 -1.70 -8.91 20.26
C ASP A 302 -0.42 -8.43 20.97
N MET A 303 -0.52 -7.25 21.57
CA MET A 303 0.51 -6.71 22.46
C MET A 303 0.67 -7.60 23.69
N THR A 304 1.89 -8.10 23.92
CA THR A 304 2.21 -8.92 25.10
C THR A 304 3.68 -8.81 25.47
N MET A 305 3.95 -8.74 26.78
CA MET A 305 5.30 -8.71 27.32
C MET A 305 5.81 -10.11 27.74
N GLU A 306 4.94 -11.12 27.74
CA GLU A 306 5.22 -12.44 28.33
C GLU A 306 6.45 -13.11 27.71
N TYR A 307 6.45 -13.27 26.39
CA TYR A 307 7.48 -13.98 25.66
C TYR A 307 8.81 -13.22 25.65
N LEU A 308 8.75 -11.90 25.50
CA LEU A 308 9.91 -11.01 25.59
C LEU A 308 10.57 -11.09 26.97
N LYS A 309 9.79 -10.99 28.05
CA LYS A 309 10.28 -11.13 29.44
C LYS A 309 10.86 -12.53 29.70
N THR A 310 10.22 -13.58 29.17
CA THR A 310 10.68 -14.96 29.30
C THR A 310 12.04 -15.17 28.64
N CYS A 311 12.18 -14.78 27.37
CA CYS A 311 13.44 -14.88 26.63
C CYS A 311 14.57 -14.11 27.33
N TYR A 312 14.32 -12.88 27.78
CA TYR A 312 15.31 -12.06 28.47
C TYR A 312 15.72 -12.62 29.83
N THR A 313 14.77 -13.09 30.63
CA THR A 313 15.03 -13.67 31.96
C THR A 313 15.89 -14.93 31.86
N LEU A 314 15.63 -15.77 30.86
CA LEU A 314 16.36 -17.02 30.65
C LEU A 314 17.75 -16.79 30.02
N ASP A 315 17.88 -15.83 29.10
CA ASP A 315 19.15 -15.40 28.51
C ASP A 315 19.13 -13.90 28.13
N HIS A 316 19.84 -13.09 28.92
CA HIS A 316 19.86 -11.63 28.77
C HIS A 316 20.57 -11.16 27.48
N ASN A 317 21.36 -12.03 26.81
CA ASN A 317 22.09 -11.69 25.59
C ASN A 317 21.46 -12.30 24.34
N ASN A 318 20.27 -12.89 24.46
CA ASN A 318 19.58 -13.56 23.38
C ASN A 318 19.18 -12.58 22.25
N GLU A 319 19.45 -12.96 21.00
CA GLU A 319 19.10 -12.16 19.81
C GLU A 319 17.59 -11.98 19.61
N VAL A 320 16.77 -12.91 20.11
CA VAL A 320 15.30 -12.84 20.04
C VAL A 320 14.75 -11.63 20.80
N VAL A 321 15.41 -11.20 21.88
CA VAL A 321 14.95 -10.08 22.72
C VAL A 321 14.83 -8.79 21.92
N GLY A 322 15.83 -8.47 21.10
CA GLY A 322 15.81 -7.25 20.28
C GLY A 322 14.71 -7.26 19.21
N MET A 323 14.45 -8.44 18.64
CA MET A 323 13.38 -8.66 17.66
C MET A 323 11.99 -8.54 18.24
N LEU A 324 11.71 -9.24 19.34
CA LEU A 324 10.42 -9.15 20.01
C LEU A 324 10.18 -7.72 20.54
N LEU A 325 11.22 -7.05 21.06
CA LEU A 325 11.13 -5.65 21.48
C LEU A 325 10.72 -4.73 20.33
N THR A 326 11.33 -4.90 19.15
CA THR A 326 11.02 -4.10 17.95
C THR A 326 9.59 -4.36 17.47
N ARG A 327 9.14 -5.63 17.47
CA ARG A 327 7.76 -5.99 17.13
C ARG A 327 6.74 -5.34 18.05
N GLU A 328 6.99 -5.32 19.36
CA GLU A 328 6.10 -4.66 20.32
C GLU A 328 6.03 -3.13 20.09
N VAL A 329 7.14 -2.50 19.65
CA VAL A 329 7.10 -1.09 19.20
C VAL A 329 6.22 -0.94 17.95
N ASN A 330 6.39 -1.78 16.93
CA ASN A 330 5.60 -1.67 15.70
C ASN A 330 4.09 -1.97 15.92
N LYS A 331 3.74 -2.85 16.86
CA LYS A 331 2.36 -3.03 17.32
C LYS A 331 1.79 -1.75 17.96
N LEU A 332 2.59 -1.09 18.80
CA LEU A 332 2.20 0.20 19.40
C LEU A 332 2.03 1.29 18.35
N GLU A 333 2.84 1.31 17.29
CA GLU A 333 2.66 2.24 16.17
C GLU A 333 1.29 2.09 15.51
N SER A 334 0.89 0.85 15.21
CA SER A 334 -0.44 0.54 14.65
C SER A 334 -1.58 1.01 15.56
N ALA A 335 -1.39 0.96 16.88
CA ALA A 335 -2.43 1.31 17.84
C ALA A 335 -2.47 2.82 18.19
N LEU A 336 -1.32 3.49 18.24
CA LEU A 336 -1.18 4.86 18.78
C LEU A 336 -1.00 5.94 17.71
N ILE A 337 -0.55 5.59 16.49
CA ILE A 337 -0.35 6.58 15.43
C ILE A 337 -1.62 6.70 14.59
N THR A 338 -2.12 7.93 14.47
CA THR A 338 -3.20 8.25 13.53
C THR A 338 -2.61 8.74 12.22
N PRO A 339 -2.82 8.05 11.09
CA PRO A 339 -2.37 8.53 9.79
C PRO A 339 -3.09 9.83 9.41
N TYR A 340 -2.43 10.65 8.62
CA TYR A 340 -3.02 11.86 8.06
C TYR A 340 -3.32 11.66 6.57
N SER A 341 -4.44 12.21 6.11
CA SER A 341 -4.76 12.29 4.69
C SER A 341 -5.27 13.68 4.35
N LEU A 342 -4.89 14.16 3.18
CA LEU A 342 -5.29 15.48 2.68
C LEU A 342 -6.79 15.57 2.38
N ASN A 343 -7.42 14.46 1.96
CA ASN A 343 -8.78 14.48 1.40
C ASN A 343 -9.75 13.51 2.07
N TRP A 344 -9.29 12.73 3.05
CA TRP A 344 -10.11 11.74 3.75
C TRP A 344 -9.93 11.89 5.23
N THR A 345 -11.04 11.88 5.98
CA THR A 345 -10.98 11.71 7.42
C THR A 345 -10.69 10.24 7.69
N TYR A 346 -9.50 9.93 8.20
CA TYR A 346 -9.17 8.55 8.53
C TYR A 346 -10.00 8.11 9.74
N TYR A 347 -10.83 7.09 9.56
CA TYR A 347 -11.48 6.41 10.66
C TYR A 347 -10.47 5.43 11.24
N ASN A 348 -10.07 5.61 12.51
CA ASN A 348 -9.25 4.61 13.20
C ASN A 348 -10.19 3.53 13.80
N PRO A 349 -10.27 2.32 13.20
CA PRO A 349 -11.15 1.28 13.70
C PRO A 349 -10.73 0.73 15.08
N PHE A 350 -9.48 0.99 15.52
CA PHE A 350 -8.93 0.61 16.84
C PHE A 350 -8.92 1.77 17.84
N GLY A 351 -9.83 2.73 17.63
CA GLY A 351 -9.83 4.02 18.31
C GLY A 351 -10.71 4.10 19.55
N SER A 352 -11.16 2.99 20.14
CA SER A 352 -11.92 3.10 21.40
C SER A 352 -11.02 3.67 22.51
N PRO A 353 -11.55 4.53 23.42
CA PRO A 353 -10.76 5.05 24.52
C PRO A 353 -10.09 3.96 25.38
N GLU A 354 -10.75 2.81 25.53
CA GLU A 354 -10.24 1.64 26.26
C GLU A 354 -9.02 1.01 25.57
N GLU A 355 -9.06 0.83 24.25
CA GLU A 355 -7.92 0.32 23.48
C GLU A 355 -6.73 1.29 23.50
N GLN A 356 -6.99 2.60 23.46
CA GLN A 356 -5.94 3.61 23.60
C GLN A 356 -5.29 3.56 24.99
N GLU A 357 -6.08 3.43 26.06
CA GLU A 357 -5.56 3.30 27.42
C GLU A 357 -4.71 2.03 27.57
N LYS A 358 -5.19 0.89 27.05
CA LYS A 358 -4.44 -0.37 27.02
C LYS A 358 -3.10 -0.22 26.29
N SER A 359 -3.10 0.46 25.15
CA SER A 359 -1.90 0.71 24.34
C SER A 359 -0.90 1.63 25.05
N GLN A 360 -1.38 2.70 25.71
CA GLN A 360 -0.53 3.59 26.51
C GLN A 360 0.11 2.85 27.69
N LYS A 361 -0.67 2.02 28.40
CA LYS A 361 -0.13 1.18 29.47
C LYS A 361 0.95 0.23 28.97
N HIS A 362 0.70 -0.45 27.83
CA HIS A 362 1.69 -1.33 27.21
C HIS A 362 2.96 -0.57 26.81
N ALA A 363 2.84 0.64 26.27
CA ALA A 363 3.99 1.50 25.95
C ALA A 363 4.83 1.84 27.19
N HIS A 364 4.20 2.14 28.33
CA HIS A 364 4.91 2.34 29.59
C HIS A 364 5.63 1.05 30.06
N GLU A 365 4.96 -0.10 30.03
CA GLU A 365 5.57 -1.38 30.39
C GLU A 365 6.76 -1.73 29.48
N LEU A 366 6.63 -1.50 28.18
CA LEU A 366 7.69 -1.72 27.20
C LEU A 366 8.87 -0.76 27.42
N ARG A 367 8.61 0.53 27.68
CA ARG A 367 9.63 1.52 28.03
C ARG A 367 10.40 1.11 29.28
N ASP A 368 9.70 0.73 30.33
CA ASP A 368 10.31 0.37 31.62
C ASP A 368 11.13 -0.93 31.51
N PHE A 369 10.67 -1.89 30.71
CA PHE A 369 11.45 -3.08 30.35
C PHE A 369 12.70 -2.72 29.52
N ALA A 370 12.55 -1.87 28.50
CA ALA A 370 13.65 -1.46 27.62
C ALA A 370 14.79 -0.79 28.41
N LEU A 371 14.49 -0.07 29.48
CA LEU A 371 15.48 0.53 30.38
C LEU A 371 16.29 -0.48 31.21
N GLN A 372 15.82 -1.72 31.34
CA GLN A 372 16.54 -2.81 32.01
C GLN A 372 17.61 -3.43 31.10
N LEU A 373 17.50 -3.25 29.78
CA LEU A 373 18.47 -3.80 28.83
C LEU A 373 19.88 -3.27 29.11
N SER A 374 20.85 -4.18 29.05
CA SER A 374 22.24 -3.92 29.43
C SER A 374 23.20 -4.52 28.40
N GLY A 375 24.51 -4.36 28.62
CA GLY A 375 25.53 -4.88 27.70
C GLY A 375 25.36 -4.37 26.27
N LYS A 376 25.35 -5.29 25.30
CA LYS A 376 25.20 -4.98 23.86
C LYS A 376 23.84 -4.40 23.49
N GLN A 377 22.79 -4.65 24.28
CA GLN A 377 21.41 -4.24 24.02
C GLN A 377 21.03 -2.91 24.68
N LYS A 378 21.91 -2.31 25.50
CA LYS A 378 21.62 -1.07 26.23
C LYS A 378 21.23 0.10 25.32
N SER A 379 21.90 0.22 24.17
CA SER A 379 21.62 1.30 23.21
C SER A 379 20.25 1.15 22.56
N LEU A 380 19.87 -0.09 22.19
CA LEU A 380 18.52 -0.39 21.72
C LEU A 380 17.49 -0.05 22.80
N GLY A 381 17.71 -0.48 24.04
CA GLY A 381 16.81 -0.19 25.16
C GLY A 381 16.57 1.31 25.38
N LEU A 382 17.61 2.14 25.32
CA LEU A 382 17.47 3.60 25.42
C LEU A 382 16.74 4.21 24.22
N LEU A 383 16.96 3.70 23.00
CA LEU A 383 16.24 4.16 21.81
C LEU A 383 14.75 3.78 21.85
N THR A 384 14.45 2.54 22.22
CA THR A 384 13.07 2.08 22.44
C THR A 384 12.39 2.91 23.51
N ALA A 385 13.06 3.20 24.63
CA ALA A 385 12.50 4.04 25.68
C ALA A 385 12.26 5.48 25.20
N ALA A 386 13.17 6.05 24.40
CA ALA A 386 12.98 7.36 23.79
C ALA A 386 11.77 7.39 22.84
N TYR A 387 11.69 6.40 21.95
CA TYR A 387 10.65 6.32 20.93
C TYR A 387 9.26 6.06 21.52
N THR A 388 9.14 5.10 22.43
CA THR A 388 7.88 4.82 23.14
C THR A 388 7.40 6.02 23.94
N SER A 389 8.30 6.76 24.60
CA SER A 389 7.96 8.02 25.28
C SER A 389 7.43 9.07 24.29
N TRP A 390 8.02 9.16 23.09
CA TRP A 390 7.51 10.04 22.04
C TRP A 390 6.11 9.63 21.57
N LEU A 391 5.87 8.33 21.33
CA LEU A 391 4.56 7.79 20.90
C LEU A 391 3.43 8.15 21.87
N ILE A 392 3.69 8.14 23.18
CA ILE A 392 2.70 8.48 24.22
C ILE A 392 2.72 9.96 24.62
N ASN A 393 3.25 10.84 23.76
CA ASN A 393 3.30 12.30 23.93
C ASN A 393 4.17 12.81 25.10
N GLU A 394 5.07 11.99 25.66
CA GLU A 394 6.05 12.36 26.69
C GLU A 394 7.37 12.87 26.08
N ASN A 395 7.29 13.94 25.27
CA ASN A 395 8.43 14.39 24.45
C ASN A 395 9.69 14.78 25.26
N GLU A 396 9.54 15.33 26.48
CA GLU A 396 10.68 15.68 27.34
C GLU A 396 11.42 14.44 27.85
N ALA A 397 10.69 13.37 28.19
CA ALA A 397 11.27 12.09 28.56
C ALA A 397 12.02 11.47 27.37
N ALA A 398 11.42 11.52 26.18
CA ALA A 398 12.05 11.06 24.94
C ALA A 398 13.41 11.74 24.70
N GLN A 399 13.44 13.08 24.75
CA GLN A 399 14.68 13.86 24.64
C GLN A 399 15.68 13.53 25.76
N GLY A 400 15.20 13.29 26.98
CA GLY A 400 16.00 12.88 28.13
C GLY A 400 16.70 11.54 27.93
N TYR A 401 16.04 10.56 27.31
CA TYR A 401 16.63 9.27 26.97
C TYR A 401 17.62 9.38 25.80
N LEU A 402 17.29 10.14 24.75
CA LEU A 402 18.21 10.38 23.62
C LEU A 402 19.56 10.96 24.08
N LYS A 403 19.55 11.89 25.05
CA LYS A 403 20.76 12.49 25.64
C LYS A 403 21.68 11.48 26.35
N LYS A 404 21.15 10.33 26.78
CA LYS A 404 21.93 9.27 27.46
C LYS A 404 22.66 8.36 26.47
N ILE A 405 22.38 8.45 25.17
CA ILE A 405 22.93 7.57 24.14
C ILE A 405 24.29 8.10 23.67
N ASN A 406 25.29 7.23 23.65
CA ASN A 406 26.58 7.54 23.05
C ASN A 406 26.55 7.30 21.54
N VAL A 407 26.13 8.30 20.78
CA VAL A 407 25.94 8.26 19.32
C VAL A 407 27.19 7.76 18.57
N LYS A 408 28.40 8.09 19.05
CA LYS A 408 29.66 7.68 18.40
C LYS A 408 29.95 6.18 18.45
N LYS A 409 29.22 5.42 19.29
CA LYS A 409 29.39 3.97 19.48
C LYS A 409 28.21 3.16 18.93
N LEU A 410 27.24 3.80 18.27
CA LEU A 410 26.09 3.08 17.73
C LEU A 410 26.47 2.35 16.43
N PRO A 411 26.04 1.09 16.26
CA PRO A 411 26.00 0.48 14.93
C PRO A 411 25.02 1.24 14.04
N GLU A 412 25.21 1.14 12.73
CA GLU A 412 24.50 1.95 11.74
C GLU A 412 22.96 1.92 11.85
N PRO A 413 22.28 0.75 12.00
CA PRO A 413 20.81 0.74 12.13
C PRO A 413 20.30 1.49 13.37
N LEU A 414 21.01 1.41 14.50
CA LEU A 414 20.65 2.15 15.72
C LEU A 414 20.93 3.65 15.58
N LEU A 415 21.99 4.02 14.86
CA LEU A 415 22.29 5.42 14.54
C LEU A 415 21.20 6.02 13.64
N ASP A 416 20.72 5.25 12.67
CA ASP A 416 19.67 5.66 11.75
C ASP A 416 18.35 5.88 12.50
N GLN A 417 17.95 4.94 13.39
CA GLN A 417 16.79 5.15 14.25
C GLN A 417 16.95 6.33 15.22
N PHE A 418 18.16 6.56 15.74
CA PHE A 418 18.44 7.72 16.58
C PHE A 418 18.15 9.03 15.83
N ARG A 419 18.58 9.15 14.57
CA ARG A 419 18.34 10.33 13.73
C ARG A 419 16.85 10.58 13.54
N ILE A 420 16.10 9.53 13.20
CA ILE A 420 14.64 9.59 13.00
C ILE A 420 13.96 10.02 14.30
N THR A 421 14.21 9.30 15.41
CA THR A 421 13.59 9.60 16.71
C THR A 421 13.90 11.01 17.18
N ASN A 422 15.16 11.45 17.04
CA ASN A 422 15.55 12.81 17.40
C ASN A 422 14.81 13.87 16.59
N MET A 423 14.67 13.68 15.27
CA MET A 423 13.90 14.58 14.42
C MET A 423 12.41 14.61 14.82
N LEU A 424 11.79 13.47 15.09
CA LEU A 424 10.40 13.41 15.55
C LEU A 424 10.16 14.22 16.83
N THR A 425 11.08 14.17 17.79
CA THR A 425 10.97 14.99 19.01
C THR A 425 11.05 16.49 18.72
N GLN A 426 11.85 16.91 17.75
CA GLN A 426 11.97 18.33 17.34
C GLN A 426 10.72 18.79 16.59
N LEU A 427 10.20 17.96 15.69
CA LEU A 427 8.95 18.26 14.96
C LEU A 427 7.74 18.33 15.90
N THR A 428 7.73 17.54 16.97
CA THR A 428 6.68 17.59 18.01
C THR A 428 6.72 18.91 18.77
N ASP A 429 7.92 19.39 19.10
CA ASP A 429 8.12 20.71 19.71
C ASP A 429 7.72 21.85 18.75
N TRP A 430 8.00 21.70 17.45
CA TRP A 430 7.56 22.63 16.40
C TRP A 430 6.03 22.74 16.31
N LYS A 431 5.33 21.60 16.41
CA LYS A 431 3.86 21.56 16.49
C LYS A 431 3.31 22.31 17.71
N LYS A 432 4.07 22.36 18.81
CA LYS A 432 3.75 23.14 20.02
C LYS A 432 4.20 24.62 19.95
N GLY A 433 4.61 25.10 18.77
CA GLY A 433 4.98 26.50 18.54
C GLY A 433 6.43 26.85 18.88
N ARG A 434 7.28 25.88 19.21
CA ARG A 434 8.73 26.12 19.37
C ARG A 434 9.40 26.25 18.00
N GLU A 435 10.54 26.94 17.94
CA GLU A 435 11.35 26.98 16.73
C GLU A 435 11.99 25.61 16.45
N VAL A 436 12.07 25.25 15.17
CA VAL A 436 12.80 24.07 14.69
C VAL A 436 14.10 24.53 14.03
N ASP A 437 15.18 23.79 14.27
CA ASP A 437 16.44 23.99 13.56
C ASP A 437 16.27 23.45 12.13
N GLU A 438 15.91 24.35 11.21
CA GLU A 438 15.58 23.98 9.82
C GLU A 438 16.78 23.32 9.12
N ASP A 439 18.00 23.79 9.34
CA ASP A 439 19.21 23.21 8.74
C ASP A 439 19.40 21.76 9.17
N LYS A 440 19.18 21.44 10.45
CA LYS A 440 19.25 20.06 10.95
C LYS A 440 18.09 19.20 10.45
N MET A 441 16.88 19.75 10.36
CA MET A 441 15.72 19.06 9.81
C MET A 441 15.99 18.67 8.35
N VAL A 442 16.40 19.64 7.52
CA VAL A 442 16.74 19.43 6.12
C VAL A 442 17.88 18.44 5.96
N SER A 443 18.94 18.55 6.77
CA SER A 443 20.05 17.59 6.73
C SER A 443 19.61 16.15 7.05
N THR A 444 18.64 15.98 7.96
CA THR A 444 18.09 14.65 8.28
C THR A 444 17.19 14.13 7.16
N LEU A 445 16.39 15.00 6.55
CA LEU A 445 15.55 14.66 5.41
C LEU A 445 16.38 14.32 4.15
N ASP A 446 17.48 15.01 3.91
CA ASP A 446 18.45 14.68 2.85
C ASP A 446 19.08 13.30 3.09
N TRP A 447 19.49 13.01 4.34
CA TRP A 447 20.01 11.69 4.69
C TRP A 447 18.97 10.58 4.44
N LEU A 448 17.71 10.82 4.79
CA LEU A 448 16.62 9.86 4.58
C LEU A 448 16.32 9.66 3.09
N SER A 449 16.36 10.74 2.31
CA SER A 449 16.28 10.73 0.84
C SER A 449 17.37 9.87 0.19
N GLU A 450 18.60 9.90 0.70
CA GLU A 450 19.70 9.09 0.16
C GLU A 450 19.58 7.62 0.57
N LYS A 451 19.13 7.35 1.81
CA LYS A 451 18.86 5.99 2.27
C LYS A 451 17.76 5.33 1.42
N SER A 452 16.67 6.03 1.12
CA SER A 452 15.55 5.48 0.35
C SER A 452 15.92 5.14 -1.10
N LYS A 453 16.84 5.89 -1.72
CA LYS A 453 17.36 5.58 -3.08
C LYS A 453 18.19 4.30 -3.13
N GLY A 454 18.80 3.92 -2.00
CA GLY A 454 19.58 2.69 -1.87
C GLY A 454 18.73 1.45 -1.60
N GLU A 455 17.43 1.61 -1.36
CA GLU A 455 16.50 0.51 -1.17
C GLU A 455 16.20 -0.16 -2.51
N GLN A 456 16.05 -1.49 -2.51
CA GLN A 456 15.74 -2.21 -3.74
C GLN A 456 14.31 -1.93 -4.15
N HIS A 457 14.14 -1.26 -5.29
CA HIS A 457 12.86 -1.23 -5.98
C HIS A 457 12.61 -2.63 -6.53
N LYS A 458 11.79 -3.43 -5.83
CA LYS A 458 11.20 -4.61 -6.45
C LYS A 458 10.13 -4.05 -7.39
N GLU A 459 10.37 -4.11 -8.70
CA GLU A 459 9.32 -3.97 -9.72
C GLU A 459 8.34 -5.13 -9.50
N ASN A 460 7.52 -5.03 -8.47
CA ASN A 460 6.44 -5.97 -8.27
C ASN A 460 5.30 -5.47 -9.15
N ASP A 461 5.08 -6.16 -10.27
CA ASP A 461 3.91 -5.99 -11.15
C ASP A 461 2.56 -6.17 -10.40
N GLU A 462 2.63 -6.64 -9.15
CA GLU A 462 1.53 -6.75 -8.22
C GLU A 462 1.44 -5.50 -7.34
N TYR A 463 0.32 -4.79 -7.43
CA TYR A 463 -0.10 -3.56 -6.69
C TYR A 463 -0.08 -3.70 -5.14
N TYR A 464 0.51 -4.78 -4.61
CA TYR A 464 0.20 -5.41 -3.32
C TYR A 464 1.39 -5.48 -2.32
N TYR A 465 2.56 -4.88 -2.62
CA TYR A 465 3.79 -4.96 -1.78
C TYR A 465 4.43 -3.60 -1.46
N GLY A 466 3.64 -2.64 -0.97
CA GLY A 466 4.00 -1.22 -0.95
C GLY A 466 5.39 -0.84 -0.42
N TYR A 467 5.88 -1.49 0.66
CA TYR A 467 7.17 -1.11 1.29
C TYR A 467 8.00 -2.29 1.84
N GLU A 468 7.76 -3.54 1.44
CA GLU A 468 8.61 -4.67 1.85
C GLU A 468 10.05 -4.42 1.36
N GLY A 469 10.96 -4.19 2.31
CA GLY A 469 12.35 -3.85 2.00
C GLY A 469 12.63 -2.37 1.67
N SER A 470 11.63 -1.49 1.83
CA SER A 470 11.75 -0.04 1.64
C SER A 470 11.33 0.81 2.88
N PRO A 471 11.81 0.51 4.10
CA PRO A 471 11.41 1.21 5.32
C PRO A 471 11.78 2.70 5.35
N TYR A 472 12.93 3.12 4.80
CA TYR A 472 13.32 4.53 4.76
C TYR A 472 12.37 5.35 3.89
N SER A 473 11.93 4.76 2.77
CA SER A 473 10.89 5.33 1.92
C SER A 473 9.57 5.56 2.65
N LEU A 474 9.08 4.54 3.37
CA LEU A 474 7.86 4.63 4.17
C LEU A 474 7.97 5.72 5.24
N ILE A 475 9.07 5.73 5.98
CA ILE A 475 9.31 6.72 7.06
C ILE A 475 9.39 8.13 6.48
N GLY A 476 10.11 8.33 5.36
CA GLY A 476 10.24 9.63 4.70
C GLY A 476 8.91 10.18 4.22
N LYS A 477 8.11 9.34 3.55
CA LYS A 477 6.72 9.64 3.20
C LYS A 477 5.93 10.06 4.45
N ASN A 478 5.92 9.23 5.49
CA ASN A 478 5.11 9.46 6.68
C ASN A 478 5.50 10.73 7.44
N ILE A 479 6.80 11.10 7.47
CA ILE A 479 7.24 12.35 8.09
C ILE A 479 6.71 13.55 7.29
N LEU A 480 6.85 13.51 5.97
CA LEU A 480 6.38 14.59 5.11
C LEU A 480 4.85 14.71 5.16
N SER A 481 4.12 13.61 4.91
CA SER A 481 2.67 13.60 4.83
C SER A 481 1.99 13.80 6.18
N ASN A 482 2.43 13.13 7.24
CA ASN A 482 1.69 13.11 8.50
C ASN A 482 2.14 14.18 9.50
N ILE A 483 3.31 14.80 9.28
CA ILE A 483 3.86 15.80 10.20
C ILE A 483 4.03 17.14 9.50
N LEU A 484 4.79 17.21 8.39
CA LEU A 484 5.12 18.49 7.75
C LEU A 484 3.91 19.10 7.04
N VAL A 485 3.18 18.34 6.22
CA VAL A 485 1.99 18.82 5.50
C VAL A 485 0.96 19.45 6.44
N PRO A 486 0.42 18.76 7.47
CA PRO A 486 -0.56 19.37 8.37
C PRO A 486 0.02 20.57 9.14
N GLN A 487 1.31 20.56 9.47
CA GLN A 487 1.93 21.68 10.16
C GLN A 487 2.01 22.94 9.28
N TYR A 488 2.32 22.80 7.99
CA TYR A 488 2.29 23.92 7.05
C TYR A 488 0.86 24.44 6.82
N LEU A 489 -0.13 23.54 6.71
CA LEU A 489 -1.54 23.94 6.58
C LEU A 489 -2.04 24.71 7.79
N VAL A 490 -1.72 24.29 9.02
CA VAL A 490 -2.06 25.02 10.25
C VAL A 490 -1.44 26.41 10.29
N LYS A 491 -0.24 26.57 9.69
CA LYS A 491 0.45 27.87 9.56
C LYS A 491 -0.07 28.72 8.39
N GLY A 492 -0.97 28.19 7.55
CA GLY A 492 -1.48 28.87 6.35
C GLY A 492 -0.53 28.84 5.15
N ASP A 493 0.54 28.04 5.19
CA ASP A 493 1.48 27.90 4.08
C ASP A 493 1.09 26.72 3.17
N THR A 494 0.03 26.93 2.39
CA THR A 494 -0.49 25.91 1.48
C THR A 494 0.52 25.56 0.38
N ALA A 495 1.41 26.48 -0.01
CA ALA A 495 2.42 26.23 -1.03
C ALA A 495 3.46 25.20 -0.55
N LEU A 496 4.03 25.40 0.65
CA LEU A 496 4.93 24.42 1.25
C LEU A 496 4.24 23.10 1.57
N ALA A 497 2.99 23.13 2.05
CA ALA A 497 2.20 21.91 2.25
C ALA A 497 2.06 21.10 0.95
N SER A 498 1.80 21.77 -0.17
CA SER A 498 1.64 21.14 -1.49
C SER A 498 2.93 20.49 -1.98
N LEU A 499 4.06 21.18 -1.83
CA LEU A 499 5.38 20.65 -2.19
C LEU A 499 5.82 19.51 -1.27
N ALA A 500 5.50 19.59 0.03
CA ALA A 500 5.74 18.51 0.98
C ALA A 500 4.93 17.25 0.66
N ALA A 501 3.66 17.41 0.27
CA ALA A 501 2.81 16.30 -0.15
C ALA A 501 3.35 15.62 -1.42
N LEU A 502 3.74 16.40 -2.44
CA LEU A 502 4.38 15.87 -3.64
C LEU A 502 5.70 15.16 -3.32
N LYS A 503 6.54 15.72 -2.45
CA LYS A 503 7.79 15.07 -2.03
C LYS A 503 7.52 13.76 -1.27
N ALA A 504 6.43 13.67 -0.49
CA ALA A 504 6.02 12.44 0.16
C ALA A 504 5.61 11.35 -0.85
N ASP A 505 4.95 11.72 -1.95
CA ASP A 505 4.59 10.78 -3.02
C ASP A 505 5.83 10.29 -3.77
N VAL A 506 6.81 11.16 -4.00
CA VAL A 506 8.13 10.77 -4.55
C VAL A 506 8.82 9.72 -3.65
N PHE A 507 8.74 9.86 -2.32
CA PHE A 507 9.23 8.81 -1.40
C PHE A 507 8.51 7.47 -1.56
N SER A 508 7.24 7.46 -2.00
CA SER A 508 6.50 6.23 -2.28
C SER A 508 7.09 5.44 -3.46
N ASN A 509 7.91 6.09 -4.29
CA ASN A 509 8.64 5.49 -5.39
C ASN A 509 10.16 5.49 -5.14
N ASN A 510 10.60 5.08 -3.94
CA ASN A 510 12.03 5.06 -3.56
C ASN A 510 12.77 6.40 -3.73
N ASN A 511 12.04 7.51 -3.63
CA ASN A 511 12.52 8.87 -3.87
C ASN A 511 13.02 9.11 -5.32
N TYR A 512 12.52 8.31 -6.27
CA TYR A 512 12.72 8.48 -7.70
C TYR A 512 11.64 9.39 -8.29
N VAL A 513 12.09 10.48 -8.91
CA VAL A 513 11.21 11.47 -9.56
C VAL A 513 10.96 11.06 -11.00
N GLN A 514 9.68 10.97 -11.36
CA GLN A 514 9.21 10.71 -12.73
C GLN A 514 9.21 11.98 -13.60
N ASP A 515 9.14 11.80 -14.91
CA ASP A 515 9.32 12.91 -15.88
C ASP A 515 8.23 14.00 -15.82
N THR A 516 7.00 13.65 -15.43
CA THR A 516 5.87 14.60 -15.38
C THR A 516 5.34 14.77 -13.97
N LEU A 517 4.74 15.92 -13.69
CA LEU A 517 4.18 16.22 -12.37
C LEU A 517 3.11 15.20 -11.97
N GLU A 518 2.23 14.84 -12.90
CA GLU A 518 1.13 13.90 -12.70
C GLU A 518 1.61 12.50 -12.34
N LYS A 519 2.70 12.03 -12.95
CA LYS A 519 3.29 10.72 -12.64
C LYS A 519 3.91 10.66 -11.24
N ASN A 520 4.20 11.81 -10.63
CA ASN A 520 4.71 11.90 -9.27
C ASN A 520 3.60 12.08 -8.22
N PHE A 521 2.34 12.27 -8.63
CA PHE A 521 1.23 12.40 -7.68
C PHE A 521 0.59 11.05 -7.36
N ASN A 522 0.37 10.83 -6.07
CA ASN A 522 -0.68 9.91 -5.62
C ASN A 522 -2.04 10.62 -5.68
N TYR A 523 -3.11 9.82 -5.65
CA TYR A 523 -4.49 10.29 -5.76
C TYR A 523 -4.85 11.43 -4.81
N SER A 524 -4.41 11.37 -3.54
CA SER A 524 -4.71 12.41 -2.56
C SER A 524 -4.03 13.74 -2.89
N THR A 525 -2.77 13.71 -3.30
CA THR A 525 -2.01 14.92 -3.65
C THR A 525 -2.55 15.53 -4.94
N ASP A 526 -2.89 14.70 -5.93
CA ASP A 526 -3.49 15.16 -7.19
C ASP A 526 -4.78 15.96 -6.95
N ILE A 527 -5.71 15.40 -6.16
CA ILE A 527 -6.95 16.11 -5.80
C ILE A 527 -6.63 17.35 -4.96
N PHE A 528 -5.70 17.28 -4.01
CA PHE A 528 -5.35 18.44 -3.20
C PHE A 528 -4.89 19.62 -4.08
N TRP A 529 -3.97 19.34 -5.01
CA TRP A 529 -3.47 20.33 -5.96
C TRP A 529 -4.58 20.86 -6.88
N LYS A 530 -5.37 19.97 -7.49
CA LYS A 530 -6.35 20.32 -8.51
C LYS A 530 -7.63 20.93 -7.96
N LYS A 531 -8.03 20.65 -6.71
CA LYS A 531 -9.29 21.15 -6.12
C LYS A 531 -9.06 22.28 -5.12
N TYR A 532 -8.07 22.17 -4.24
CA TYR A 532 -7.95 23.04 -3.06
C TYR A 532 -6.96 24.20 -3.23
N LEU A 533 -6.03 24.13 -4.19
CA LEU A 533 -5.11 25.24 -4.41
C LEU A 533 -5.79 26.48 -5.00
N THR A 534 -5.40 27.61 -4.44
CA THR A 534 -5.78 28.94 -4.90
C THR A 534 -4.74 29.51 -5.86
N SER A 535 -5.09 30.55 -6.60
CA SER A 535 -4.14 31.27 -7.45
C SER A 535 -2.94 31.78 -6.64
N SER A 536 -3.15 32.29 -5.43
CA SER A 536 -2.08 32.74 -4.54
C SER A 536 -1.10 31.62 -4.17
N SER A 537 -1.60 30.42 -3.83
CA SER A 537 -0.75 29.28 -3.50
C SER A 537 0.08 28.82 -4.70
N ILE A 538 -0.51 28.80 -5.91
CA ILE A 538 0.20 28.39 -7.12
C ILE A 538 1.24 29.43 -7.55
N ILE A 539 0.94 30.72 -7.41
CA ILE A 539 1.92 31.79 -7.66
C ILE A 539 3.13 31.63 -6.74
N GLU A 540 2.92 31.31 -5.47
CA GLU A 540 4.04 31.09 -4.53
C GLU A 540 4.85 29.84 -4.92
N ILE A 541 4.20 28.76 -5.35
CA ILE A 541 4.89 27.58 -5.90
C ILE A 541 5.72 27.97 -7.14
N GLN A 542 5.17 28.77 -8.07
CA GLN A 542 5.92 29.27 -9.22
C GLN A 542 7.09 30.17 -8.81
N ASN A 543 6.91 31.00 -7.77
CA ASN A 543 7.97 31.83 -7.21
C ASN A 543 9.15 30.96 -6.72
N TYR A 544 8.88 29.87 -6.00
CA TYR A 544 9.91 28.92 -5.57
C TYR A 544 10.61 28.23 -6.74
N LEU A 545 9.86 27.84 -7.77
CA LEU A 545 10.42 27.15 -8.94
C LEU A 545 11.28 28.06 -9.82
N GLN A 546 10.86 29.31 -10.02
CA GLN A 546 11.46 30.22 -11.00
C GLN A 546 12.55 31.12 -10.44
N ASN A 547 12.58 31.35 -9.12
CA ASN A 547 13.52 32.28 -8.49
C ASN A 547 14.55 31.53 -7.62
N PRO A 548 15.79 31.32 -8.09
CA PRO A 548 16.83 30.61 -7.35
C PRO A 548 17.13 31.17 -5.95
N GLU A 549 16.90 32.46 -5.72
CA GLU A 549 17.10 33.10 -4.41
C GLU A 549 16.15 32.58 -3.32
N GLN A 550 14.98 32.07 -3.73
CA GLN A 550 13.97 31.47 -2.84
C GLN A 550 14.26 29.97 -2.58
N GLN A 551 15.10 29.33 -3.39
CA GLN A 551 15.45 27.91 -3.27
C GLN A 551 16.52 27.69 -2.19
N LYS A 552 16.15 27.93 -0.93
CA LYS A 552 17.00 27.74 0.26
C LYS A 552 16.32 26.81 1.26
N GLY A 553 17.10 26.23 2.15
CA GLY A 553 16.61 25.40 3.25
C GLY A 553 15.58 24.35 2.81
N ILE A 554 14.41 24.37 3.44
CA ILE A 554 13.35 23.40 3.16
C ILE A 554 12.76 23.53 1.75
N VAL A 555 12.67 24.74 1.18
CA VAL A 555 12.18 24.95 -0.19
C VAL A 555 13.09 24.23 -1.17
N LYS A 556 14.41 24.40 -1.01
CA LYS A 556 15.40 23.72 -1.87
C LYS A 556 15.25 22.21 -1.79
N TYR A 557 15.10 21.67 -0.57
CA TYR A 557 14.92 20.24 -0.35
C TYR A 557 13.67 19.70 -1.04
N LEU A 558 12.53 20.36 -0.84
CA LEU A 558 11.26 19.93 -1.41
C LEU A 558 11.30 19.95 -2.94
N LEU A 559 12.02 20.90 -3.55
CA LEU A 559 12.12 21.01 -5.01
C LEU A 559 13.14 20.06 -5.68
N GLN A 560 13.94 19.31 -4.92
CA GLN A 560 14.96 18.42 -5.50
C GLN A 560 14.34 17.41 -6.48
N GLY A 561 14.74 17.50 -7.75
CA GLY A 561 14.24 16.66 -8.86
C GLY A 561 12.92 17.16 -9.46
N ILE A 562 12.05 17.77 -8.64
CA ILE A 562 10.75 18.30 -9.06
C ILE A 562 10.89 19.56 -9.92
N SER A 563 11.92 20.37 -9.70
CA SER A 563 12.13 21.62 -10.47
C SER A 563 12.18 21.43 -11.99
N ASN A 564 12.50 20.21 -12.43
CA ASN A 564 12.64 19.83 -13.83
C ASN A 564 11.35 19.23 -14.44
N THR A 565 10.29 19.05 -13.64
CA THR A 565 8.98 18.55 -14.10
C THR A 565 8.20 19.61 -14.89
N ASP A 566 7.09 19.19 -15.51
CA ASP A 566 6.32 20.01 -16.45
C ASP A 566 5.73 21.29 -15.82
N GLN A 567 6.44 22.42 -15.98
CA GLN A 567 6.01 23.76 -15.61
C GLN A 567 4.73 24.21 -16.34
N MET A 568 4.40 23.59 -17.48
CA MET A 568 3.19 23.90 -18.24
C MET A 568 1.95 23.45 -17.48
N ALA A 569 1.97 22.28 -16.83
CA ALA A 569 0.87 21.80 -16.00
C ALA A 569 0.56 22.77 -14.83
N ILE A 570 1.59 23.32 -14.18
CA ILE A 570 1.43 24.33 -13.11
C ILE A 570 0.83 25.63 -13.66
N THR A 571 1.27 26.05 -14.84
CA THR A 571 0.75 27.25 -15.53
C THR A 571 -0.73 27.06 -15.92
N GLU A 572 -1.08 25.89 -16.43
CA GLU A 572 -2.45 25.52 -16.78
C GLU A 572 -3.36 25.49 -15.54
N LEU A 573 -2.87 24.91 -14.43
CA LEU A 573 -3.59 24.89 -13.16
C LEU A 573 -3.82 26.30 -12.63
N LEU A 574 -2.81 27.19 -12.69
CA LEU A 574 -2.98 28.60 -12.32
C LEU A 574 -4.08 29.27 -13.17
N GLY A 575 -4.04 29.08 -14.48
CA GLY A 575 -5.08 29.57 -15.39
C GLY A 575 -6.48 29.08 -15.02
N THR A 576 -6.59 27.81 -14.65
CA THR A 576 -7.86 27.20 -14.20
C THR A 576 -8.34 27.81 -12.88
N THR A 577 -7.46 28.12 -11.92
CA THR A 577 -7.88 28.81 -10.69
C THR A 577 -8.45 30.21 -10.94
N TYR A 578 -7.94 30.92 -11.94
CA TYR A 578 -8.52 32.20 -12.36
C TYR A 578 -9.89 32.03 -13.06
N LEU A 579 -10.07 30.98 -13.87
CA LEU A 579 -11.38 30.65 -14.44
C LEU A 579 -12.44 30.39 -13.36
N ARG A 580 -12.07 29.62 -12.33
CA ARG A 580 -12.90 29.28 -11.16
C ARG A 580 -13.32 30.49 -10.33
N THR A 581 -12.54 31.56 -10.36
CA THR A 581 -12.78 32.80 -9.59
C THR A 581 -13.29 33.94 -10.47
N HIS A 582 -13.60 33.65 -11.75
CA HIS A 582 -14.06 34.62 -12.75
C HIS A 582 -13.07 35.75 -13.05
N ASP A 583 -11.77 35.57 -12.78
CA ASP A 583 -10.72 36.51 -13.16
C ASP A 583 -10.23 36.19 -14.59
N TYR A 584 -11.09 36.43 -15.57
CA TYR A 584 -10.82 36.05 -16.96
C TYR A 584 -9.65 36.81 -17.57
N GLU A 585 -9.33 38.01 -17.07
CA GLU A 585 -8.18 38.77 -17.55
C GLU A 585 -6.87 38.06 -17.19
N ASN A 586 -6.70 37.64 -15.94
CA ASN A 586 -5.52 36.89 -15.53
C ASN A 586 -5.53 35.45 -16.03
N ALA A 587 -6.70 34.83 -16.23
CA ALA A 587 -6.82 33.54 -16.89
C ALA A 587 -6.24 33.58 -18.32
N VAL A 588 -6.66 34.57 -19.13
CA VAL A 588 -6.11 34.75 -20.50
C VAL A 588 -4.61 35.00 -20.46
N LYS A 589 -4.14 35.97 -19.66
CA LYS A 589 -2.70 36.29 -19.54
C LYS A 589 -1.85 35.08 -19.12
N THR A 590 -2.40 34.19 -18.31
CA THR A 590 -1.72 32.99 -17.84
C THR A 590 -1.72 31.89 -18.89
N LEU A 591 -2.89 31.54 -19.42
CA LEU A 591 -3.07 30.43 -20.36
C LEU A 591 -2.42 30.71 -21.73
N GLU A 592 -2.30 31.98 -22.14
CA GLU A 592 -1.57 32.37 -23.38
C GLU A 592 -0.07 32.08 -23.34
N LYS A 593 0.50 31.79 -22.16
CA LYS A 593 1.90 31.38 -22.03
C LYS A 593 2.13 29.92 -22.45
N LEU A 594 1.07 29.11 -22.51
CA LEU A 594 1.14 27.73 -22.98
C LEU A 594 1.36 27.72 -24.50
N PRO A 595 2.20 26.82 -25.05
CA PRO A 595 2.37 26.71 -26.49
C PRO A 595 1.08 26.22 -27.16
N ASN A 596 0.86 26.56 -28.42
CA ASN A 596 -0.32 26.11 -29.18
C ASN A 596 -0.40 24.56 -29.34
N THR A 597 0.69 23.84 -29.06
CA THR A 597 0.75 22.37 -29.04
C THR A 597 0.38 21.77 -27.69
N TYR A 598 0.16 22.58 -26.66
CA TYR A 598 -0.24 22.10 -25.35
C TYR A 598 -1.62 21.44 -25.45
N THR A 599 -1.72 20.23 -24.91
CA THR A 599 -2.97 19.46 -24.92
C THR A 599 -3.62 19.55 -23.55
N TYR A 600 -4.76 20.23 -23.47
CA TYR A 600 -5.57 20.24 -22.26
C TYR A 600 -6.17 18.86 -22.00
N GLN A 601 -6.33 18.50 -20.72
CA GLN A 601 -7.02 17.28 -20.35
C GLN A 601 -8.43 17.27 -20.97
N SER A 602 -8.68 16.32 -21.87
CA SER A 602 -9.99 16.02 -22.42
C SER A 602 -10.53 14.75 -21.78
N TYR A 603 -11.85 14.58 -21.87
CA TYR A 603 -12.53 13.37 -21.40
C TYR A 603 -12.96 12.55 -22.62
N SER A 604 -12.74 11.23 -22.57
CA SER A 604 -13.28 10.27 -23.52
C SER A 604 -14.60 9.71 -22.99
N ASP A 605 -15.58 9.54 -23.85
CA ASP A 605 -16.79 8.82 -23.47
C ASP A 605 -16.42 7.38 -23.06
N TRP A 606 -16.80 6.93 -21.87
CA TRP A 606 -16.47 5.56 -21.43
C TRP A 606 -17.06 4.48 -22.35
N TYR A 607 -18.09 4.84 -23.13
CA TYR A 607 -18.75 3.97 -24.09
C TYR A 607 -18.31 4.21 -25.55
N SER A 608 -17.40 5.17 -25.81
CA SER A 608 -16.82 5.36 -27.13
C SER A 608 -15.42 5.98 -27.08
N ASP A 609 -14.49 5.52 -27.93
CA ASP A 609 -13.14 6.10 -28.04
C ASP A 609 -13.11 7.53 -28.63
N GLN A 610 -14.25 8.24 -28.67
CA GLN A 610 -14.35 9.59 -29.18
C GLN A 610 -14.02 10.62 -28.11
N SER A 611 -13.18 11.59 -28.49
CA SER A 611 -12.92 12.78 -27.68
C SER A 611 -14.18 13.64 -27.58
N VAL A 612 -14.49 14.10 -26.37
CA VAL A 612 -15.64 14.97 -26.11
C VAL A 612 -15.18 16.43 -26.04
N TYR A 613 -15.79 17.29 -26.86
CA TYR A 613 -15.48 18.73 -26.85
C TYR A 613 -16.52 19.55 -26.06
N ALA A 614 -16.03 20.62 -25.43
CA ALA A 614 -16.85 21.55 -24.67
C ALA A 614 -17.81 22.33 -25.57
N ASN A 615 -19.01 22.63 -25.06
CA ASN A 615 -19.92 23.60 -25.67
C ASN A 615 -20.47 24.56 -24.59
N PRO A 616 -19.65 25.51 -24.11
CA PRO A 616 -19.96 26.24 -22.88
C PRO A 616 -21.02 27.34 -23.04
N PHE A 617 -21.34 27.78 -24.25
CA PHE A 617 -22.27 28.90 -24.46
C PHE A 617 -23.67 28.48 -24.93
N ILE A 618 -23.92 27.18 -25.05
CA ILE A 618 -25.24 26.65 -25.42
C ILE A 618 -26.28 26.91 -24.33
N THR A 619 -27.51 27.19 -24.74
CA THR A 619 -28.67 27.13 -23.85
C THR A 619 -29.42 25.84 -24.08
N MET A 620 -29.54 25.03 -23.03
CA MET A 620 -30.33 23.81 -23.06
C MET A 620 -31.39 23.83 -21.97
N ASN A 621 -32.59 23.40 -22.33
CA ASN A 621 -33.65 23.23 -21.35
C ASN A 621 -33.42 21.99 -20.48
N ASN A 622 -32.93 20.89 -21.10
CA ASN A 622 -32.57 19.66 -20.42
C ASN A 622 -31.07 19.61 -20.11
N ASP A 623 -30.71 19.00 -18.97
CA ASP A 623 -29.30 18.75 -18.60
C ASP A 623 -28.75 17.47 -19.25
N TYR A 624 -29.63 16.60 -19.75
CA TYR A 624 -29.31 15.36 -20.47
C TYR A 624 -30.38 15.06 -21.54
N PRO A 625 -30.04 14.46 -22.70
CA PRO A 625 -28.69 14.12 -23.16
C PRO A 625 -27.79 15.35 -23.31
N LYS A 626 -26.47 15.15 -23.15
CA LYS A 626 -25.48 16.22 -23.32
C LYS A 626 -25.34 16.56 -24.80
N GLU A 627 -25.30 17.86 -25.12
CA GLU A 627 -25.02 18.35 -26.47
C GLU A 627 -23.55 18.81 -26.53
N ARG A 628 -22.71 17.95 -27.10
CA ARG A 628 -21.26 18.13 -27.15
C ARG A 628 -20.85 19.04 -28.31
N GLY A 629 -19.69 19.70 -28.16
CA GLY A 629 -19.10 20.50 -29.23
C GLY A 629 -18.62 19.63 -30.40
N THR A 630 -18.57 20.21 -31.59
CA THR A 630 -18.01 19.57 -32.80
C THR A 630 -16.51 19.84 -32.96
N ASP A 631 -16.04 20.96 -32.42
CA ASP A 631 -14.67 21.45 -32.53
C ASP A 631 -14.04 21.61 -31.16
N VAL A 632 -12.70 21.53 -31.11
CA VAL A 632 -11.94 21.76 -29.89
C VAL A 632 -12.28 23.14 -29.33
N PHE A 633 -12.67 23.17 -28.06
CA PHE A 633 -12.96 24.39 -27.32
C PHE A 633 -12.32 24.27 -25.94
N ASP A 634 -11.20 24.95 -25.75
CA ASP A 634 -10.36 24.77 -24.58
C ASP A 634 -10.55 25.86 -23.50
N LYS A 635 -9.73 25.79 -22.45
CA LYS A 635 -9.76 26.74 -21.32
C LYS A 635 -9.37 28.16 -21.74
N LEU A 636 -8.43 28.32 -22.68
CA LEU A 636 -8.02 29.62 -23.19
C LEU A 636 -9.10 30.25 -24.06
N ASP A 637 -9.76 29.44 -24.92
CA ASP A 637 -10.91 29.88 -25.70
C ASP A 637 -12.04 30.37 -24.81
N PHE A 638 -12.34 29.61 -23.75
CA PHE A 638 -13.34 29.99 -22.76
C PHE A 638 -12.96 31.30 -22.05
N ALA A 639 -11.72 31.42 -21.58
CA ALA A 639 -11.22 32.62 -20.92
C ALA A 639 -11.34 33.86 -21.82
N ARG A 640 -10.94 33.74 -23.10
CA ARG A 640 -10.99 34.83 -24.08
C ARG A 640 -12.43 35.25 -24.36
N GLN A 641 -13.34 34.30 -24.53
CA GLN A 641 -14.75 34.61 -24.79
C GLN A 641 -15.43 35.26 -23.58
N MET A 642 -15.19 34.76 -22.37
CA MET A 642 -15.70 35.39 -21.15
C MET A 642 -15.13 36.80 -20.95
N LEU A 643 -13.82 37.00 -21.14
CA LEU A 643 -13.20 38.32 -21.07
C LEU A 643 -13.75 39.28 -22.14
N GLN A 644 -14.02 38.79 -23.34
CA GLN A 644 -14.63 39.59 -24.40
C GLN A 644 -16.05 40.03 -24.02
N LEU A 645 -16.85 39.14 -23.43
CA LEU A 645 -18.18 39.46 -22.94
C LEU A 645 -18.13 40.49 -21.80
N GLU A 646 -17.21 40.36 -20.84
CA GLU A 646 -17.01 41.35 -19.77
C GLU A 646 -16.60 42.72 -20.31
N LYS A 647 -15.67 42.78 -21.27
CA LYS A 647 -15.26 44.04 -21.91
C LYS A 647 -16.40 44.70 -22.66
N LYS A 648 -17.22 43.92 -23.39
CA LYS A 648 -18.42 44.41 -24.06
C LYS A 648 -19.44 44.93 -23.06
N LEU A 649 -19.65 44.22 -21.95
CA LEU A 649 -20.58 44.63 -20.91
C LEU A 649 -20.20 45.98 -20.28
N LYS A 650 -18.90 46.23 -20.08
CA LYS A 650 -18.40 47.50 -19.51
C LYS A 650 -18.66 48.73 -20.40
N THR A 651 -18.75 48.55 -21.72
CA THR A 651 -18.93 49.66 -22.68
C THR A 651 -20.34 49.77 -23.24
N GLU A 652 -21.14 48.70 -23.18
CA GLU A 652 -22.51 48.66 -23.65
C GLU A 652 -23.44 49.50 -22.76
N LYS A 653 -24.32 50.29 -23.40
CA LYS A 653 -25.27 51.18 -22.72
C LYS A 653 -26.72 50.76 -22.92
N ASP A 654 -27.01 49.94 -23.94
CA ASP A 654 -28.35 49.43 -24.20
C ASP A 654 -28.72 48.32 -23.20
N PRO A 655 -29.79 48.48 -22.40
CA PRO A 655 -30.15 47.49 -21.37
C PRO A 655 -30.48 46.10 -21.93
N GLN A 656 -31.06 46.00 -23.13
CA GLN A 656 -31.40 44.71 -23.73
C GLN A 656 -30.15 44.00 -24.25
N LYS A 657 -29.18 44.73 -24.80
CA LYS A 657 -27.88 44.16 -25.17
C LYS A 657 -27.08 43.74 -23.94
N GLN A 658 -27.08 44.55 -22.88
CA GLN A 658 -26.51 44.15 -21.59
C GLN A 658 -27.17 42.89 -21.05
N ALA A 659 -28.50 42.78 -21.15
CA ALA A 659 -29.24 41.57 -20.76
C ALA A 659 -28.78 40.33 -21.53
N ASN A 660 -28.62 40.44 -22.86
CA ASN A 660 -28.11 39.34 -23.69
C ASN A 660 -26.68 38.94 -23.31
N ILE A 661 -25.80 39.91 -23.01
CA ILE A 661 -24.42 39.63 -22.59
C ILE A 661 -24.41 38.89 -21.24
N TYR A 662 -25.16 39.37 -20.24
CA TYR A 662 -25.29 38.66 -18.96
C TYR A 662 -25.83 37.24 -19.13
N PHE A 663 -26.80 37.04 -20.02
CA PHE A 663 -27.36 35.73 -20.32
C PHE A 663 -26.32 34.80 -20.94
N MET A 664 -25.50 35.29 -21.88
CA MET A 664 -24.40 34.50 -22.46
C MET A 664 -23.33 34.14 -21.42
N MET A 665 -22.94 35.09 -20.55
CA MET A 665 -22.01 34.82 -19.46
C MET A 665 -22.58 33.78 -18.47
N ALA A 666 -23.88 33.86 -18.17
CA ALA A 666 -24.57 32.90 -17.33
C ALA A 666 -24.62 31.50 -17.94
N ASN A 667 -24.85 31.39 -19.26
CA ASN A 667 -24.73 30.11 -19.97
C ASN A 667 -23.31 29.56 -19.83
N GLY A 668 -22.29 30.39 -20.10
CA GLY A 668 -20.88 30.06 -19.95
C GLY A 668 -20.59 29.35 -18.63
N VAL A 669 -20.93 29.98 -17.52
CA VAL A 669 -20.68 29.43 -16.17
C VAL A 669 -21.61 28.27 -15.82
N TYR A 670 -22.87 28.29 -16.25
CA TYR A 670 -23.77 27.15 -16.01
C TYR A 670 -23.25 25.89 -16.69
N GLN A 671 -22.75 26.02 -17.92
CA GLN A 671 -22.24 24.88 -18.67
C GLN A 671 -20.92 24.36 -18.12
N THR A 672 -20.16 25.13 -17.34
CA THR A 672 -18.98 24.62 -16.62
C THR A 672 -19.33 23.89 -15.31
N SER A 673 -20.60 23.84 -14.91
CA SER A 673 -21.05 23.07 -13.74
C SER A 673 -21.03 21.54 -14.00
N THR A 674 -21.15 20.73 -12.94
CA THR A 674 -21.32 19.26 -13.06
C THR A 674 -22.54 18.88 -13.92
N PHE A 675 -23.53 19.78 -14.03
CA PHE A 675 -24.73 19.60 -14.85
C PHE A 675 -24.58 20.10 -16.29
N GLY A 676 -23.48 20.76 -16.63
CA GLY A 676 -23.27 21.36 -17.93
C GLY A 676 -22.59 20.44 -18.95
N ASN A 677 -22.27 21.00 -20.12
CA ASN A 677 -21.53 20.34 -21.21
C ASN A 677 -20.03 20.65 -21.19
N GLY A 678 -19.61 21.54 -20.29
CA GLY A 678 -18.34 22.23 -20.25
C GLY A 678 -17.54 22.03 -18.96
N TRP A 679 -17.84 21.01 -18.15
CA TRP A 679 -17.29 20.87 -16.80
C TRP A 679 -15.76 20.84 -16.73
N MET A 680 -15.10 20.25 -17.73
CA MET A 680 -13.64 20.13 -17.77
C MET A 680 -12.90 21.45 -18.00
N LEU A 681 -13.63 22.53 -18.30
CA LEU A 681 -13.05 23.88 -18.40
C LEU A 681 -12.66 24.43 -17.01
N VAL A 682 -13.26 23.91 -15.93
CA VAL A 682 -13.00 24.37 -14.56
C VAL A 682 -12.68 23.24 -13.58
N SER A 683 -12.97 21.97 -13.91
CA SER A 683 -12.65 20.81 -13.07
C SER A 683 -11.79 19.80 -13.83
N TYR A 684 -10.99 19.02 -13.12
CA TYR A 684 -10.18 17.93 -13.68
C TYR A 684 -10.82 16.55 -13.50
N ASN A 685 -11.84 16.47 -12.64
CA ASN A 685 -12.60 15.27 -12.32
C ASN A 685 -14.09 15.57 -12.38
N TRP A 686 -14.89 14.54 -12.66
CA TRP A 686 -16.35 14.57 -12.59
C TRP A 686 -16.83 13.27 -11.96
N SER A 687 -17.80 13.36 -11.05
CA SER A 687 -18.40 12.18 -10.41
C SER A 687 -19.91 12.20 -10.52
N CYS A 688 -20.51 11.01 -10.70
CA CYS A 688 -21.95 10.85 -10.59
C CYS A 688 -22.48 11.19 -9.18
N TYR A 689 -21.59 11.25 -8.18
CA TYR A 689 -21.90 11.65 -6.82
C TYR A 689 -21.89 13.17 -6.60
N ASP A 690 -21.31 13.97 -7.50
CA ASP A 690 -21.21 15.43 -7.36
C ASP A 690 -22.57 16.12 -7.09
N PRO A 691 -23.68 15.75 -7.76
CA PRO A 691 -25.00 16.34 -7.45
C PRO A 691 -25.50 16.09 -6.02
N TYR A 692 -24.87 15.18 -5.29
CA TYR A 692 -25.25 14.80 -3.94
C TYR A 692 -24.32 15.39 -2.87
N THR A 693 -23.18 15.96 -3.25
CA THR A 693 -22.17 16.49 -2.32
C THR A 693 -22.41 17.97 -1.98
N ALA A 694 -21.90 18.39 -0.84
CA ALA A 694 -21.87 19.80 -0.46
C ALA A 694 -20.57 20.44 -0.98
N PRO A 695 -20.59 21.71 -1.44
CA PRO A 695 -19.37 22.45 -1.75
C PRO A 695 -18.45 22.55 -0.52
N GLU A 696 -17.17 22.25 -0.71
CA GLU A 696 -16.13 22.32 0.32
C GLU A 696 -15.24 23.56 0.14
N VAL A 697 -15.08 24.01 -1.12
CA VAL A 697 -14.33 25.22 -1.47
C VAL A 697 -15.17 26.19 -2.31
N ASP A 698 -14.81 27.48 -2.32
CA ASP A 698 -15.67 28.54 -2.86
C ASP A 698 -16.11 28.35 -4.32
N TRP A 699 -15.21 27.88 -5.19
CA TRP A 699 -15.53 27.67 -6.61
C TRP A 699 -16.52 26.52 -6.83
N GLU A 700 -16.62 25.57 -5.89
CA GLU A 700 -17.57 24.47 -5.99
C GLU A 700 -19.02 24.94 -5.86
N TYR A 701 -19.29 26.13 -5.32
CA TYR A 701 -20.64 26.69 -5.33
C TYR A 701 -21.13 26.99 -6.75
N ASP A 702 -20.24 27.36 -7.66
CA ASP A 702 -20.60 27.55 -9.07
C ASP A 702 -20.67 26.20 -9.79
N TYR A 703 -19.75 25.31 -9.47
CA TYR A 703 -19.67 23.98 -10.07
C TYR A 703 -20.85 23.06 -9.69
N LEU A 704 -21.24 23.04 -8.42
CA LEU A 704 -22.27 22.15 -7.87
C LEU A 704 -23.64 22.82 -7.73
N GLN A 705 -23.72 24.16 -7.69
CA GLN A 705 -24.99 24.86 -7.48
C GLN A 705 -25.31 25.93 -8.54
N GLY A 706 -24.39 26.22 -9.46
CA GLY A 706 -24.60 27.25 -10.49
C GLY A 706 -24.85 28.65 -9.90
N ARG A 707 -24.28 28.96 -8.73
CA ARG A 707 -24.57 30.18 -7.95
C ARG A 707 -24.34 31.46 -8.76
N GLN A 708 -23.20 31.59 -9.43
CA GLN A 708 -22.87 32.78 -10.22
C GLN A 708 -23.72 32.85 -11.51
N ALA A 709 -24.01 31.70 -12.13
CA ALA A 709 -24.93 31.65 -13.27
C ALA A 709 -26.33 32.19 -12.88
N LYS A 710 -26.87 31.78 -11.71
CA LYS A 710 -28.13 32.31 -11.16
C LYS A 710 -28.11 33.83 -11.05
N ARG A 711 -27.05 34.40 -10.47
CA ARG A 711 -26.89 35.86 -10.32
C ARG A 711 -26.93 36.58 -11.66
N TRP A 712 -26.26 36.05 -12.68
CA TRP A 712 -26.23 36.68 -14.00
C TRP A 712 -27.52 36.47 -14.80
N TYR A 713 -28.20 35.33 -14.68
CA TYR A 713 -29.55 35.18 -15.25
C TYR A 713 -30.56 36.16 -14.63
N GLU A 714 -30.46 36.42 -13.32
CA GLU A 714 -31.31 37.41 -12.64
C GLU A 714 -31.05 38.83 -13.16
N LYS A 715 -29.78 39.20 -13.36
CA LYS A 715 -29.40 40.48 -13.98
C LYS A 715 -29.92 40.59 -15.41
N ALA A 716 -29.74 39.55 -16.22
CA ALA A 716 -30.26 39.49 -17.58
C ALA A 716 -31.79 39.70 -17.61
N ARG A 717 -32.51 38.98 -16.75
CA ARG A 717 -33.97 39.09 -16.61
C ARG A 717 -34.42 40.49 -16.23
N THR A 718 -33.73 41.12 -15.28
CA THR A 718 -34.09 42.45 -14.77
C THR A 718 -33.90 43.56 -15.81
N LEU A 719 -32.86 43.45 -16.64
CA LEU A 719 -32.51 44.47 -17.62
C LEU A 719 -33.39 44.43 -18.88
N SER A 720 -33.90 43.25 -19.24
CA SER A 720 -34.77 43.09 -20.40
C SER A 720 -36.18 43.62 -20.15
N LYS A 721 -36.88 44.02 -21.22
CA LYS A 721 -38.33 44.28 -21.22
C LYS A 721 -39.12 43.25 -22.03
N ASP A 722 -38.43 42.35 -22.72
CA ASP A 722 -39.05 41.32 -23.55
C ASP A 722 -39.51 40.15 -22.68
N ASN A 723 -40.82 39.88 -22.70
CA ASN A 723 -41.41 38.79 -21.91
C ASN A 723 -40.92 37.42 -22.38
N GLU A 724 -40.61 37.25 -23.67
CA GLU A 724 -40.09 36.00 -24.22
C GLU A 724 -38.71 35.70 -23.61
N PHE A 725 -37.81 36.70 -23.64
CA PHE A 725 -36.50 36.63 -23.01
C PHE A 725 -36.56 36.46 -21.48
N LYS A 726 -37.48 37.16 -20.81
CA LYS A 726 -37.67 37.00 -19.36
C LYS A 726 -38.17 35.60 -18.99
N ALA A 727 -39.03 35.00 -19.80
CA ALA A 727 -39.45 33.62 -19.61
C ALA A 727 -38.24 32.67 -19.67
N ARG A 728 -37.39 32.84 -20.68
CA ARG A 728 -36.14 32.09 -20.81
C ARG A 728 -35.22 32.23 -19.60
N CYS A 729 -34.97 33.47 -19.15
CA CYS A 729 -34.15 33.69 -17.95
C CYS A 729 -34.78 33.07 -16.70
N THR A 730 -36.11 33.17 -16.55
CA THR A 730 -36.84 32.62 -15.40
C THR A 730 -36.73 31.09 -15.34
N PHE A 731 -36.75 30.42 -16.48
CA PHE A 731 -36.50 28.97 -16.52
C PHE A 731 -35.06 28.61 -16.14
N MET A 732 -34.06 29.34 -16.66
CA MET A 732 -32.67 29.10 -16.26
C MET A 732 -32.44 29.37 -14.76
N LEU A 733 -33.12 30.36 -14.19
CA LEU A 733 -33.15 30.60 -12.74
C LEU A 733 -33.79 29.44 -12.00
N ALA A 734 -34.89 28.87 -12.52
CA ALA A 734 -35.51 27.68 -11.96
C ALA A 734 -34.53 26.49 -11.96
N LYS A 735 -33.79 26.26 -13.05
CA LYS A 735 -32.75 25.21 -13.09
C LYS A 735 -31.70 25.43 -12.02
N CYS A 736 -31.17 26.65 -11.89
CA CYS A 736 -30.18 26.96 -10.86
C CYS A 736 -30.75 26.74 -9.44
N GLN A 737 -32.00 27.14 -9.20
CA GLN A 737 -32.68 26.91 -7.92
C GLN A 737 -32.73 25.42 -7.55
N GLN A 738 -33.00 24.54 -8.52
CA GLN A 738 -32.98 23.09 -8.28
C GLN A 738 -31.60 22.60 -7.82
N LYS A 739 -30.51 23.19 -8.34
CA LYS A 739 -29.13 22.77 -8.01
C LYS A 739 -28.65 23.26 -6.64
N GLU A 740 -29.40 24.15 -6.00
CA GLU A 740 -29.14 24.53 -4.61
C GLU A 740 -29.60 23.44 -3.62
N PHE A 741 -30.36 22.44 -4.07
CA PHE A 741 -30.76 21.33 -3.22
C PHE A 741 -29.56 20.51 -2.76
N GLN A 742 -29.49 20.23 -1.46
CA GLN A 742 -28.49 19.35 -0.88
C GLN A 742 -29.20 18.22 -0.13
N TYR A 743 -28.76 17.00 -0.39
CA TYR A 743 -29.18 15.86 0.42
C TYR A 743 -28.54 15.94 1.80
N SER A 744 -29.31 15.62 2.83
CA SER A 744 -28.74 15.27 4.12
C SER A 744 -27.91 13.98 3.99
N ASN A 745 -26.98 13.73 4.91
CA ASN A 745 -26.19 12.50 4.90
C ASN A 745 -27.09 11.24 4.96
N ASP A 746 -28.20 11.31 5.69
CA ASP A 746 -29.16 10.21 5.84
C ASP A 746 -30.01 10.00 4.58
N ASP A 747 -30.36 11.09 3.89
CA ASP A 747 -31.25 11.02 2.72
C ASP A 747 -30.51 10.71 1.41
N ARG A 748 -29.20 10.98 1.33
CA ARG A 748 -28.39 10.81 0.11
C ARG A 748 -28.46 9.39 -0.46
N TRP A 749 -28.47 8.39 0.41
CA TRP A 749 -28.43 6.97 0.03
C TRP A 749 -29.78 6.27 0.19
N LYS A 750 -30.82 7.02 0.53
CA LYS A 750 -32.14 6.47 0.82
C LYS A 750 -32.86 6.07 -0.47
N TYR A 751 -33.38 4.85 -0.49
CA TYR A 751 -34.24 4.39 -1.56
C TYR A 751 -35.67 4.93 -1.37
N TYR A 752 -36.24 5.50 -2.42
CA TYR A 752 -37.63 5.98 -2.45
C TYR A 752 -38.44 5.09 -3.40
N GLU A 753 -39.52 4.48 -2.90
CA GLU A 753 -40.40 3.61 -3.70
C GLU A 753 -41.04 4.36 -4.86
N PHE A 754 -41.34 5.65 -4.66
CA PHE A 754 -41.83 6.55 -5.69
C PHE A 754 -40.93 7.80 -5.75
N PHE A 755 -40.50 8.20 -6.95
CA PHE A 755 -39.64 9.38 -7.13
C PHE A 755 -40.26 10.67 -6.59
N SER A 756 -41.60 10.76 -6.57
CA SER A 756 -42.34 11.89 -6.00
C SER A 756 -42.15 12.06 -4.49
N GLN A 757 -41.64 11.04 -3.80
CA GLN A 757 -41.28 11.10 -2.37
C GLN A 757 -39.86 11.60 -2.14
N SER A 758 -39.04 11.70 -3.18
CA SER A 758 -37.68 12.21 -3.05
C SER A 758 -37.71 13.67 -2.56
N PRO A 759 -36.89 14.04 -1.58
CA PRO A 759 -36.83 15.42 -1.10
C PRO A 759 -36.36 16.38 -2.21
N PHE A 760 -35.53 15.91 -3.15
CA PHE A 760 -35.17 16.68 -4.34
C PHE A 760 -36.38 16.96 -5.25
N TYR A 761 -37.26 15.98 -5.44
CA TYR A 761 -38.49 16.16 -6.20
C TYR A 761 -39.40 17.19 -5.52
N LEU A 762 -39.65 17.04 -4.21
CA LEU A 762 -40.48 17.95 -3.44
C LEU A 762 -39.92 19.38 -3.43
N TYR A 763 -38.61 19.52 -3.33
CA TYR A 763 -37.94 20.81 -3.44
C TYR A 763 -38.09 21.43 -4.83
N SER A 764 -37.90 20.62 -5.89
CA SER A 764 -38.10 21.03 -7.28
C SER A 764 -39.55 21.45 -7.57
N PHE A 765 -40.52 20.74 -7.01
CA PHE A 765 -41.95 21.05 -7.14
C PHE A 765 -42.30 22.39 -6.50
N ASN A 766 -41.65 22.74 -5.37
CA ASN A 766 -41.86 24.02 -4.69
C ASN A 766 -41.01 25.18 -5.24
N ASN A 767 -40.41 25.02 -6.41
CA ASN A 767 -39.54 26.03 -7.00
C ASN A 767 -40.33 27.31 -7.38
N PRO A 768 -40.01 28.49 -6.78
CA PRO A 768 -40.77 29.72 -6.99
C PRO A 768 -40.74 30.22 -8.43
N TYR A 769 -39.68 29.91 -9.18
CA TYR A 769 -39.55 30.32 -10.58
C TYR A 769 -40.49 29.55 -11.52
N PHE A 770 -40.87 28.30 -11.18
CA PHE A 770 -41.91 27.57 -11.93
C PHE A 770 -43.29 28.23 -11.75
N LYS A 771 -43.59 28.69 -10.53
CA LYS A 771 -44.79 29.48 -10.25
C LYS A 771 -44.81 30.80 -11.02
N GLU A 772 -43.68 31.49 -11.06
CA GLU A 772 -43.54 32.73 -11.83
C GLU A 772 -43.72 32.50 -13.35
N LEU A 773 -43.12 31.44 -13.90
CA LEU A 773 -43.29 31.04 -15.30
C LEU A 773 -44.76 30.86 -15.69
N LYS A 774 -45.51 30.09 -14.90
CA LYS A 774 -46.93 29.84 -15.14
C LYS A 774 -47.75 31.13 -15.06
N ASN A 775 -47.53 31.95 -14.03
CA ASN A 775 -48.36 33.11 -13.76
C ASN A 775 -48.08 34.29 -14.70
N ASN A 776 -46.80 34.54 -15.00
CA ASN A 776 -46.38 35.77 -15.67
C ASN A 776 -46.00 35.55 -17.14
N TYR A 777 -45.66 34.32 -17.53
CA TYR A 777 -45.08 34.02 -18.84
C TYR A 777 -45.79 32.89 -19.60
N SER A 778 -46.97 32.43 -19.17
CA SER A 778 -47.69 31.31 -19.84
C SER A 778 -48.04 31.54 -21.32
N LYS A 779 -48.05 32.79 -21.77
CA LYS A 779 -48.33 33.17 -23.16
C LYS A 779 -47.09 33.19 -24.06
N THR A 780 -45.89 33.03 -23.52
CA THR A 780 -44.64 33.04 -24.30
C THR A 780 -44.44 31.72 -25.03
N GLN A 781 -43.75 31.75 -26.16
CA GLN A 781 -43.44 30.54 -26.91
C GLN A 781 -42.49 29.63 -26.10
N TYR A 782 -41.53 30.24 -25.41
CA TYR A 782 -40.54 29.56 -24.59
C TYR A 782 -41.18 28.82 -23.43
N TYR A 783 -42.22 29.38 -22.79
CA TYR A 783 -42.97 28.64 -21.77
C TYR A 783 -43.55 27.34 -22.34
N GLN A 784 -44.17 27.39 -23.52
CA GLN A 784 -44.74 26.19 -24.16
C GLN A 784 -43.67 25.14 -24.45
N ILE A 785 -42.48 25.55 -24.88
CA ILE A 785 -41.32 24.65 -25.06
C ILE A 785 -40.88 24.05 -23.72
N ALA A 786 -40.68 24.90 -22.70
CA ALA A 786 -40.20 24.48 -21.39
C ALA A 786 -41.14 23.48 -20.70
N VAL A 787 -42.47 23.64 -20.82
CA VAL A 787 -43.45 22.71 -20.26
C VAL A 787 -43.38 21.33 -20.93
N ASN A 788 -43.12 21.30 -22.23
CA ASN A 788 -42.99 20.04 -22.97
C ASN A 788 -41.70 19.31 -22.61
N GLU A 789 -40.60 20.04 -22.44
CA GLU A 789 -39.27 19.46 -22.23
C GLU A 789 -38.95 19.16 -20.75
N CYS A 790 -39.45 19.97 -19.81
CA CYS A 790 -39.18 19.81 -18.38
C CYS A 790 -40.32 19.08 -17.65
N SER A 791 -40.08 17.85 -17.21
CA SER A 791 -41.06 17.07 -16.43
C SER A 791 -41.46 17.75 -15.12
N TYR A 792 -40.51 18.34 -14.38
CA TYR A 792 -40.81 19.04 -13.11
C TYR A 792 -41.74 20.24 -13.29
N LEU A 793 -41.51 21.05 -14.33
CA LEU A 793 -42.39 22.18 -14.65
C LEU A 793 -43.78 21.69 -15.07
N ARG A 794 -43.85 20.60 -15.83
CA ARG A 794 -45.11 19.98 -16.23
C ARG A 794 -45.90 19.49 -15.02
N ASP A 795 -45.25 18.77 -14.11
CA ASP A 795 -45.85 18.26 -12.88
C ASP A 795 -46.33 19.39 -11.97
N PHE A 796 -45.67 20.55 -11.96
CA PHE A 796 -46.14 21.73 -11.22
C PHE A 796 -47.44 22.34 -11.79
N ILE A 797 -47.73 22.12 -13.07
CA ILE A 797 -48.86 22.74 -13.77
C ILE A 797 -50.16 21.96 -13.54
N TYR A 798 -50.07 20.64 -13.36
CA TYR A 798 -51.17 19.70 -13.13
C TYR A 798 -51.32 19.37 -11.65
#